data_AF-A0A2D6RZG2-F1
#
_entry.id   AF-A0A2D6RZG2-F1
#
_cell.length_a   1.000
_cell.length_b   1.000
_cell.length_c   1.000
_cell.angle_alpha   90.00
_cell.angle_beta   90.00
_cell.angle_gamma   90.00
#
_symmetry.space_group_name_H-M   'P 1'
#
loop_
_entity.id
_entity.type
_entity.pdbx_description
1 polymer ?
#
loop_
_entity_poly.entity_id
_entity_poly.type
_entity_poly.pdbx_seq_one_letter_code
_entity_poly.pdbx_strand_id
1 'polypeptide(L)'
;MKIFTCRNFLLFSITFFSWIHISLAAPPNPYNFYQYNPEQDQFLPRSSKSHAEFHQALQGCCETRRTSILQADGTEYVLGIKIDFPDQPGQRSSAEFDQYLFSDTGISLKTYYREVSYGKMNIESGPMKGIVPKGNQWVRAKKKMGYYGQGKISPKLYLELLVEACQGVDPFVDFSEYDRNSDGVVDHVFLIHAGDDEASTSTGAFGDNIWSILLRPVNKMFDGVLVESAVVVAEEPSFDHPHLGIYFHEFFHDLGAPDVYGSTMVDQRDHKWGLMGMYGPYQGDLNGLGNGNGLNPSHIIGYLKWDFDANPDNGRLGWLEPITLRKNTSGLEVPNFELNDIVFKIDVPSKNEYFLIENRFRQSGAIYDQKLPESGILIWHIDETQVRPSYSVDAADQIWLEDPSDPDHQDYRNITAGAAFSTDDNETSFTPSTAPNSNTEDGSTTGISITNISHEGEIMTIDVWFGDTYEPNNNLSSAYKIELNQSYESFISATDDVDFYRMDIFEPNFIIIELSNIPENLGYQLSLQNQEGLEIKKGDRTGDTRLIGYRVKSARALYIVVESQNGFDQYGAYRLQVKNAESTSSLLVLDHIKVYPNPCYGFDPVIFNYVIPSRNLQFAERVDLEIYTIDKNLVYTDAQRDVIGSNRFSVNVNQLTSGIYVYMIQAQRREELVRKFGKFVVAR
;
A
#
# COMPACT_ATOMS: atom_id res chain seq x y z
N MET A 1 -6.49 11.35 14.81
CA MET A 1 -7.44 12.41 14.36
C MET A 1 -7.01 12.95 12.99
N LYS A 2 -7.15 12.16 11.92
CA LYS A 2 -7.00 12.62 10.54
C LYS A 2 -8.28 13.35 10.10
N ILE A 3 -8.47 14.56 10.66
CA ILE A 3 -9.43 15.55 10.15
C ILE A 3 -8.60 16.80 9.85
N PHE A 4 -8.49 17.14 8.56
CA PHE A 4 -7.89 18.40 8.13
C PHE A 4 -8.65 19.59 8.74
N THR A 5 -7.98 20.37 9.58
CA THR A 5 -8.44 21.70 9.97
C THR A 5 -8.29 22.67 8.80
N CYS A 6 -9.31 22.77 7.95
CA CYS A 6 -9.50 23.95 7.10
C CYS A 6 -10.23 25.02 7.92
N ARG A 7 -9.48 25.98 8.48
CA ARG A 7 -10.06 27.19 9.08
C ARG A 7 -10.69 28.04 7.96
N ASN A 8 -12.01 28.17 7.95
CA ASN A 8 -12.67 29.33 7.34
C ASN A 8 -13.82 29.86 8.21
N PHE A 9 -13.89 31.18 8.25
CA PHE A 9 -14.83 32.00 9.00
C PHE A 9 -16.29 31.67 8.68
N LEU A 10 -17.13 31.67 9.72
CA LEU A 10 -18.58 31.57 9.65
C LEU A 10 -19.22 32.65 8.76
N LEU A 11 -20.16 32.24 7.93
CA LEU A 11 -21.45 32.92 7.77
C LEU A 11 -22.53 31.92 7.29
N PHE A 12 -23.55 31.77 8.13
CA PHE A 12 -24.71 30.89 7.98
C PHE A 12 -25.50 31.15 6.68
N SER A 13 -25.82 30.08 5.95
CA SER A 13 -27.11 29.95 5.25
C SER A 13 -27.52 28.47 5.24
N ILE A 14 -28.66 28.19 5.86
CA ILE A 14 -29.25 26.85 5.97
C ILE A 14 -29.94 26.54 4.65
N THR A 15 -29.37 25.61 3.88
CA THR A 15 -30.07 24.87 2.83
C THR A 15 -29.98 23.39 3.17
N PHE A 16 -31.13 22.81 3.53
CA PHE A 16 -31.32 21.35 3.57
C PHE A 16 -31.13 20.82 2.14
N PHE A 17 -29.93 20.32 1.83
CA PHE A 17 -29.73 19.42 0.70
C PHE A 17 -29.87 18.01 1.24
N SER A 18 -30.93 17.31 0.81
CA SER A 18 -30.95 15.86 0.82
C SER A 18 -29.82 15.40 -0.10
N TRP A 19 -28.77 14.82 0.46
CA TRP A 19 -27.72 14.16 -0.32
C TRP A 19 -28.37 12.95 -0.99
N ILE A 20 -28.64 13.07 -2.28
CA ILE A 20 -28.96 11.93 -3.13
C ILE A 20 -27.61 11.26 -3.39
N HIS A 21 -27.38 10.11 -2.77
CA HIS A 21 -26.23 9.27 -3.08
C HIS A 21 -26.35 8.83 -4.54
N ILE A 22 -25.34 9.16 -5.34
CA ILE A 22 -25.22 8.78 -6.74
C ILE A 22 -24.64 7.36 -6.75
N SER A 23 -25.32 6.47 -7.47
CA SER A 23 -25.02 5.05 -7.58
C SER A 23 -24.35 4.80 -8.95
N LEU A 24 -23.54 3.75 -9.10
CA LEU A 24 -22.33 3.78 -9.94
C LEU A 24 -22.14 2.57 -10.91
N ALA A 25 -22.40 2.73 -12.22
CA ALA A 25 -22.18 1.69 -13.27
C ALA A 25 -20.73 1.24 -13.44
N ALA A 26 -20.45 0.32 -14.40
CA ALA A 26 -19.09 -0.05 -14.78
C ALA A 26 -18.19 1.20 -14.80
N PRO A 27 -17.04 1.19 -14.11
CA PRO A 27 -16.17 2.36 -14.07
C PRO A 27 -15.86 2.85 -15.49
N PRO A 28 -15.91 4.14 -15.85
CA PRO A 28 -15.47 4.56 -17.18
C PRO A 28 -14.00 4.25 -17.34
N ASN A 29 -13.60 3.76 -18.51
CA ASN A 29 -12.22 3.42 -18.83
C ASN A 29 -11.31 4.60 -18.51
N PRO A 30 -10.51 4.54 -17.43
CA PRO A 30 -9.71 5.68 -17.01
C PRO A 30 -8.64 6.02 -18.04
N TYR A 31 -8.24 5.06 -18.87
CA TYR A 31 -7.26 5.28 -19.91
C TYR A 31 -7.77 6.19 -21.06
N ASN A 32 -9.08 6.43 -21.18
CA ASN A 32 -9.60 7.45 -22.11
C ASN A 32 -9.32 8.88 -21.65
N PHE A 33 -9.00 9.06 -20.37
CA PHE A 33 -8.80 10.35 -19.74
C PHE A 33 -7.34 10.53 -19.30
N TYR A 34 -6.65 9.41 -19.04
CA TYR A 34 -5.27 9.34 -18.59
C TYR A 34 -4.42 8.47 -19.52
N GLN A 35 -3.15 8.80 -19.73
CA GLN A 35 -2.21 8.05 -20.57
C GLN A 35 -1.07 7.50 -19.71
N TYR A 36 -0.70 6.25 -19.92
CA TYR A 36 0.48 5.68 -19.28
C TYR A 36 1.77 6.28 -19.87
N ASN A 37 2.72 6.59 -19.00
CA ASN A 37 4.07 7.04 -19.29
C ASN A 37 5.05 5.91 -18.89
N PRO A 38 5.54 5.12 -19.86
CA PRO A 38 6.47 4.02 -19.60
C PRO A 38 7.82 4.47 -19.03
N GLU A 39 8.23 5.71 -19.26
CA GLU A 39 9.51 6.22 -18.73
C GLU A 39 9.47 6.48 -17.23
N GLN A 40 8.27 6.66 -16.68
CA GLN A 40 8.05 7.01 -15.28
C GLN A 40 7.23 5.94 -14.54
N ASP A 41 6.72 4.93 -15.22
CA ASP A 41 5.76 3.95 -14.72
C ASP A 41 4.52 4.62 -14.09
N GLN A 42 3.98 5.62 -14.80
CA GLN A 42 2.97 6.53 -14.25
C GLN A 42 1.87 6.87 -15.26
N PHE A 43 0.63 7.07 -14.83
CA PHE A 43 -0.44 7.64 -15.65
C PHE A 43 -0.47 9.17 -15.54
N LEU A 44 -0.77 9.86 -16.64
CA LEU A 44 -0.83 11.32 -16.75
C LEU A 44 -2.12 11.74 -17.46
N PRO A 45 -2.75 12.88 -17.12
CA PRO A 45 -3.97 13.32 -17.81
C PRO A 45 -3.69 13.64 -19.29
N ARG A 46 -4.61 13.26 -20.18
CA ARG A 46 -4.52 13.55 -21.62
C ARG A 46 -4.77 15.02 -21.97
N SER A 47 -5.54 15.72 -21.14
CA SER A 47 -5.87 17.14 -21.31
C SER A 47 -6.08 17.83 -19.96
N SER A 48 -6.12 19.16 -19.96
CA SER A 48 -6.46 19.95 -18.76
C SER A 48 -7.90 19.76 -18.29
N LYS A 49 -8.77 19.18 -19.11
CA LYS A 49 -10.17 18.87 -18.79
C LYS A 49 -10.40 17.42 -18.43
N SER A 50 -9.44 16.52 -18.67
CA SER A 50 -9.57 15.08 -18.48
C SER A 50 -10.17 14.73 -17.11
N HIS A 51 -9.77 15.42 -16.05
CA HIS A 51 -10.33 15.19 -14.73
C HIS A 51 -11.83 15.54 -14.63
N ALA A 52 -12.26 16.69 -15.14
CA ALA A 52 -13.67 17.10 -15.10
C ALA A 52 -14.53 16.26 -16.07
N GLU A 53 -13.98 15.89 -17.22
CA GLU A 53 -14.60 15.00 -18.20
C GLU A 53 -14.76 13.58 -17.64
N PHE A 54 -13.73 13.10 -16.93
CA PHE A 54 -13.79 11.87 -16.16
C PHE A 54 -14.92 11.96 -15.14
N HIS A 55 -14.91 12.95 -14.24
CA HIS A 55 -15.99 13.22 -13.26
C HIS A 55 -17.40 13.29 -13.84
N GLN A 56 -17.55 13.80 -15.07
CA GLN A 56 -18.84 13.83 -15.73
C GLN A 56 -19.30 12.44 -16.19
N ALA A 57 -18.37 11.61 -16.67
CA ALA A 57 -18.63 10.24 -17.07
C ALA A 57 -19.07 9.36 -15.88
N LEU A 58 -18.69 9.71 -14.65
CA LEU A 58 -19.00 8.97 -13.41
C LEU A 58 -20.47 9.07 -12.93
N GLN A 59 -21.37 9.71 -13.69
CA GLN A 59 -22.76 9.94 -13.24
C GLN A 59 -23.72 8.85 -13.72
N GLY A 60 -24.13 7.92 -12.86
CA GLY A 60 -25.32 7.08 -13.08
C GLY A 60 -25.23 5.62 -12.62
N CYS A 61 -26.38 5.16 -12.10
CA CYS A 61 -26.78 3.88 -11.48
C CYS A 61 -25.86 2.63 -11.49
N CYS A 62 -25.90 1.90 -10.36
CA CYS A 62 -25.66 0.46 -10.13
C CYS A 62 -26.44 -0.04 -8.91
N GLU A 63 -26.96 -1.25 -8.98
CA GLU A 63 -27.43 -2.00 -7.81
C GLU A 63 -26.71 -3.35 -7.77
N THR A 64 -26.25 -3.75 -6.59
CA THR A 64 -25.63 -5.07 -6.37
C THR A 64 -26.69 -6.09 -5.96
N ARG A 65 -26.44 -7.38 -6.20
CA ARG A 65 -27.31 -8.42 -5.68
C ARG A 65 -27.12 -8.56 -4.17
N ARG A 66 -28.18 -8.34 -3.39
CA ARG A 66 -28.10 -8.41 -1.91
C ARG A 66 -27.94 -9.82 -1.33
N THR A 67 -28.15 -10.84 -2.16
CA THR A 67 -28.01 -12.25 -1.78
C THR A 67 -27.24 -12.95 -2.88
N SER A 68 -25.94 -13.15 -2.68
CA SER A 68 -25.11 -13.89 -3.62
C SER A 68 -25.69 -15.27 -3.86
N ILE A 69 -25.71 -15.70 -5.12
CA ILE A 69 -26.00 -17.07 -5.48
C ILE A 69 -24.66 -17.78 -5.66
N LEU A 70 -24.46 -18.83 -4.86
CA LEU A 70 -23.34 -19.75 -5.03
C LEU A 70 -23.90 -21.16 -5.01
N GLN A 71 -23.73 -21.89 -6.11
CA GLN A 71 -24.17 -23.27 -6.19
C GLN A 71 -23.27 -24.14 -5.31
N ALA A 72 -23.88 -25.09 -4.60
CA ALA A 72 -23.16 -25.94 -3.66
C ALA A 72 -22.08 -26.81 -4.33
N ASP A 73 -22.20 -27.07 -5.65
CA ASP A 73 -21.21 -27.78 -6.46
C ASP A 73 -20.23 -26.85 -7.19
N GLY A 74 -20.33 -25.54 -6.95
CA GLY A 74 -19.49 -24.51 -7.54
C GLY A 74 -19.76 -24.23 -9.02
N THR A 75 -20.71 -24.91 -9.65
CA THR A 75 -20.98 -24.70 -11.09
C THR A 75 -22.07 -23.64 -11.28
N GLU A 76 -21.78 -22.55 -11.98
CA GLU A 76 -22.76 -21.50 -12.24
C GLU A 76 -23.24 -21.56 -13.69
N TYR A 77 -24.56 -21.59 -13.90
CA TYR A 77 -25.14 -21.53 -15.24
C TYR A 77 -25.40 -20.07 -15.63
N VAL A 78 -24.76 -19.63 -16.71
CA VAL A 78 -24.92 -18.28 -17.25
C VAL A 78 -25.69 -18.33 -18.56
N LEU A 79 -26.88 -17.73 -18.58
CA LEU A 79 -27.67 -17.55 -19.79
C LEU A 79 -27.23 -16.28 -20.53
N GLY A 80 -26.40 -16.43 -21.56
CA GLY A 80 -26.01 -15.31 -22.41
C GLY A 80 -26.96 -15.10 -23.59
N ILE A 81 -27.53 -13.89 -23.70
CA ILE A 81 -28.50 -13.47 -24.70
C ILE A 81 -27.92 -12.31 -25.52
N LYS A 82 -27.94 -12.42 -26.84
CA LYS A 82 -27.44 -11.41 -27.76
C LYS A 82 -28.59 -10.61 -28.39
N ILE A 83 -28.55 -9.29 -28.30
CA ILE A 83 -29.54 -8.37 -28.89
C ILE A 83 -28.89 -7.30 -29.78
N ASP A 84 -29.46 -7.04 -30.95
CA ASP A 84 -29.01 -6.00 -31.86
C ASP A 84 -30.14 -5.02 -32.22
N PHE A 85 -29.81 -3.95 -32.93
CA PHE A 85 -30.72 -2.83 -33.17
C PHE A 85 -31.03 -2.65 -34.67
N PRO A 86 -32.14 -1.98 -35.03
CA PRO A 86 -32.43 -1.63 -36.42
C PRO A 86 -31.32 -0.84 -37.13
N ASP A 87 -30.59 -0.01 -36.38
CA ASP A 87 -29.50 0.85 -36.88
C ASP A 87 -28.09 0.41 -36.46
N GLN A 88 -27.99 -0.56 -35.54
CA GLN A 88 -26.73 -1.16 -35.10
C GLN A 88 -26.86 -2.70 -35.11
N PRO A 89 -26.69 -3.36 -36.28
CA PRO A 89 -26.68 -4.82 -36.36
C PRO A 89 -25.44 -5.40 -35.65
N GLY A 90 -25.62 -6.56 -35.02
CA GLY A 90 -24.51 -7.29 -34.40
C GLY A 90 -23.51 -7.81 -35.44
N GLN A 91 -22.23 -7.81 -35.08
CA GLN A 91 -21.10 -8.11 -35.98
C GLN A 91 -20.35 -9.37 -35.56
N ARG A 92 -20.18 -9.60 -34.26
CA ARG A 92 -19.49 -10.76 -33.69
C ARG A 92 -20.35 -12.02 -33.75
N SER A 93 -19.64 -13.12 -33.94
CA SER A 93 -20.24 -14.46 -34.02
C SER A 93 -20.57 -15.00 -32.63
N SER A 94 -21.50 -15.96 -32.56
CA SER A 94 -21.73 -16.71 -31.31
C SER A 94 -20.47 -17.43 -30.81
N ALA A 95 -19.60 -17.87 -31.72
CA ALA A 95 -18.37 -18.57 -31.35
C ALA A 95 -17.38 -17.66 -30.62
N GLU A 96 -17.29 -16.38 -30.98
CA GLU A 96 -16.49 -15.40 -30.25
C GLU A 96 -17.02 -15.18 -28.83
N PHE A 97 -18.34 -14.98 -28.68
CA PHE A 97 -18.91 -14.83 -27.34
C PHE A 97 -18.84 -16.10 -26.49
N ASP A 98 -18.99 -17.27 -27.11
CA ASP A 98 -18.78 -18.56 -26.44
C ASP A 98 -17.32 -18.68 -25.96
N GLN A 99 -16.35 -18.18 -26.74
CA GLN A 99 -14.97 -18.10 -26.32
C GLN A 99 -14.79 -17.13 -25.13
N TYR A 100 -15.43 -15.96 -25.17
CA TYR A 100 -15.32 -14.94 -24.12
C TYR A 100 -15.98 -15.32 -22.80
N LEU A 101 -17.05 -16.12 -22.82
CA LEU A 101 -17.76 -16.52 -21.60
C LEU A 101 -17.37 -17.92 -21.10
N PHE A 102 -17.20 -18.90 -22.00
CA PHE A 102 -17.24 -20.31 -21.63
C PHE A 102 -15.99 -21.11 -22.00
N SER A 103 -14.97 -20.48 -22.60
CA SER A 103 -13.73 -21.17 -22.96
C SER A 103 -12.99 -21.72 -21.73
N ASP A 104 -12.38 -22.90 -21.87
CA ASP A 104 -11.50 -23.45 -20.83
C ASP A 104 -10.06 -22.94 -20.91
N THR A 105 -9.73 -22.16 -21.95
CA THR A 105 -8.39 -21.64 -22.25
C THR A 105 -8.42 -20.18 -22.67
N GLY A 106 -7.31 -19.48 -22.47
CA GLY A 106 -7.22 -18.05 -22.78
C GLY A 106 -7.99 -17.20 -21.77
N ILE A 107 -8.41 -16.01 -22.20
CA ILE A 107 -9.13 -15.06 -21.35
C ILE A 107 -10.63 -15.24 -21.60
N SER A 108 -11.35 -15.62 -20.54
CA SER A 108 -12.80 -15.79 -20.55
C SER A 108 -13.37 -15.65 -19.15
N LEU A 109 -14.69 -15.46 -19.04
CA LEU A 109 -15.38 -15.43 -17.74
C LEU A 109 -15.13 -16.72 -16.95
N LYS A 110 -15.21 -17.87 -17.62
CA LYS A 110 -14.92 -19.18 -17.02
C LYS A 110 -13.49 -19.30 -16.48
N THR A 111 -12.48 -18.93 -17.26
CA THR A 111 -11.08 -19.01 -16.80
C THR A 111 -10.81 -18.03 -15.66
N TYR A 112 -11.38 -16.83 -15.71
CA TYR A 112 -11.23 -15.83 -14.65
C TYR A 112 -11.79 -16.33 -13.33
N TYR A 113 -13.07 -16.71 -13.31
CA TYR A 113 -13.73 -17.15 -12.07
C TYR A 113 -13.19 -18.48 -11.55
N ARG A 114 -12.69 -19.37 -12.43
CA ARG A 114 -11.97 -20.57 -11.99
C ARG A 114 -10.64 -20.24 -11.31
N GLU A 115 -9.90 -19.25 -11.80
CA GLU A 115 -8.62 -18.83 -11.22
C GLU A 115 -8.82 -18.09 -9.90
N VAL A 116 -9.63 -17.02 -9.89
CA VAL A 116 -9.79 -16.19 -8.68
C VAL A 116 -10.49 -16.94 -7.53
N SER A 117 -11.29 -17.97 -7.83
CA SER A 117 -11.91 -18.85 -6.84
C SER A 117 -11.07 -20.06 -6.43
N TYR A 118 -9.87 -20.23 -6.99
CA TYR A 118 -9.00 -21.39 -6.73
C TYR A 118 -9.67 -22.72 -7.10
N GLY A 119 -10.43 -22.73 -8.19
CA GLY A 119 -11.17 -23.89 -8.70
C GLY A 119 -12.48 -24.17 -7.97
N LYS A 120 -12.92 -23.32 -7.03
CA LYS A 120 -14.19 -23.47 -6.29
C LYS A 120 -15.41 -23.01 -7.11
N MET A 121 -15.21 -22.26 -8.19
CA MET A 121 -16.25 -21.84 -9.13
C MET A 121 -15.94 -22.27 -10.57
N ASN A 122 -16.94 -22.76 -11.28
CA ASN A 122 -16.88 -23.15 -12.69
C ASN A 122 -18.08 -22.57 -13.45
N ILE A 123 -17.83 -21.72 -14.44
CA ILE A 123 -18.90 -21.14 -15.26
C ILE A 123 -19.23 -22.08 -16.43
N GLU A 124 -20.52 -22.34 -16.62
CA GLU A 124 -21.05 -23.16 -17.71
C GLU A 124 -22.19 -22.42 -18.41
N SER A 125 -22.38 -22.69 -19.70
CA SER A 125 -23.48 -22.11 -20.48
C SER A 125 -24.86 -22.73 -20.21
N GLY A 126 -24.91 -23.76 -19.37
CA GLY A 126 -26.12 -24.52 -19.08
C GLY A 126 -26.68 -25.31 -20.30
N PRO A 127 -27.98 -25.62 -20.29
CA PRO A 127 -28.64 -26.48 -21.29
C PRO A 127 -28.52 -25.99 -22.73
N MET A 128 -28.45 -24.67 -22.94
CA MET A 128 -28.37 -24.08 -24.29
C MET A 128 -27.03 -24.33 -24.98
N LYS A 129 -25.98 -24.78 -24.27
CA LYS A 129 -24.64 -25.07 -24.83
C LYS A 129 -24.07 -23.89 -25.62
N GLY A 130 -23.88 -22.79 -24.92
CA GLY A 130 -23.37 -21.50 -25.41
C GLY A 130 -24.45 -20.43 -25.50
N ILE A 131 -24.08 -19.30 -26.07
CA ILE A 131 -24.90 -18.10 -26.17
C ILE A 131 -26.09 -18.27 -27.12
N VAL A 132 -27.13 -17.45 -26.93
CA VAL A 132 -28.36 -17.47 -27.72
C VAL A 132 -28.72 -16.08 -28.27
N PRO A 133 -29.40 -15.96 -29.42
CA PRO A 133 -29.72 -17.03 -30.37
C PRO A 133 -28.47 -17.63 -31.03
N LYS A 134 -28.56 -18.88 -31.49
CA LYS A 134 -27.42 -19.62 -32.06
C LYS A 134 -27.00 -19.08 -33.44
N GLY A 135 -25.74 -19.31 -33.80
CA GLY A 135 -25.17 -18.89 -35.09
C GLY A 135 -25.03 -17.36 -35.19
N ASN A 136 -25.26 -16.79 -36.37
CA ASN A 136 -25.17 -15.34 -36.60
C ASN A 136 -26.52 -14.63 -36.40
N GLN A 137 -27.43 -15.25 -35.63
CA GLN A 137 -28.70 -14.65 -35.27
C GLN A 137 -28.56 -13.81 -34.00
N TRP A 138 -29.40 -12.80 -33.90
CA TRP A 138 -29.52 -11.86 -32.80
C TRP A 138 -31.01 -11.63 -32.55
N VAL A 139 -31.40 -11.41 -31.29
CA VAL A 139 -32.71 -10.82 -31.03
C VAL A 139 -32.68 -9.40 -31.56
N ARG A 140 -33.74 -8.96 -32.25
CA ARG A 140 -33.82 -7.60 -32.78
C ARG A 140 -34.64 -6.72 -31.84
N ALA A 141 -34.01 -5.71 -31.27
CA ALA A 141 -34.68 -4.67 -30.48
C ALA A 141 -35.70 -3.89 -31.34
N LYS A 142 -36.77 -3.41 -30.70
CA LYS A 142 -37.84 -2.68 -31.40
C LYS A 142 -37.46 -1.25 -31.76
N LYS A 143 -36.52 -0.66 -31.04
CA LYS A 143 -36.03 0.71 -31.23
C LYS A 143 -34.55 0.73 -31.58
N LYS A 144 -34.09 1.90 -32.01
CA LYS A 144 -32.70 2.19 -32.33
C LYS A 144 -31.82 2.17 -31.08
N MET A 145 -30.52 1.91 -31.21
CA MET A 145 -29.59 1.82 -30.06
C MET A 145 -29.65 3.09 -29.18
N GLY A 146 -29.54 4.27 -29.80
CA GLY A 146 -29.59 5.55 -29.08
C GLY A 146 -30.90 5.82 -28.32
N TYR A 147 -32.01 5.12 -28.64
CA TYR A 147 -33.22 5.20 -27.82
C TYR A 147 -33.03 4.57 -26.43
N TYR A 148 -32.21 3.53 -26.32
CA TYR A 148 -31.93 2.84 -25.06
C TYR A 148 -30.75 3.47 -24.32
N GLY A 149 -29.72 3.91 -25.04
CA GLY A 149 -28.54 4.60 -24.46
C GLY A 149 -28.82 6.02 -23.96
N GLN A 150 -29.56 6.83 -24.74
CA GLN A 150 -29.98 8.23 -24.46
C GLN A 150 -28.93 9.16 -23.81
N GLY A 151 -27.65 8.85 -23.93
CA GLY A 151 -26.58 9.56 -23.23
C GLY A 151 -26.74 9.63 -21.71
N LYS A 152 -27.38 8.61 -21.10
CA LYS A 152 -27.42 8.42 -19.65
C LYS A 152 -28.05 7.07 -19.31
N ILE A 153 -27.61 6.48 -18.20
CA ILE A 153 -28.18 5.23 -17.70
C ILE A 153 -29.63 5.45 -17.29
N SER A 154 -30.54 4.71 -17.94
CA SER A 154 -31.97 4.78 -17.69
C SER A 154 -32.48 3.38 -17.37
N PRO A 155 -32.64 3.03 -16.08
CA PRO A 155 -33.05 1.69 -15.66
C PRO A 155 -34.33 1.22 -16.36
N LYS A 156 -35.27 2.14 -16.62
CA LYS A 156 -36.51 1.85 -17.36
C LYS A 156 -36.25 1.38 -18.80
N LEU A 157 -35.32 2.00 -19.51
CA LEU A 157 -35.04 1.68 -20.91
C LEU A 157 -34.19 0.42 -21.03
N TYR A 158 -33.25 0.22 -20.11
CA TYR A 158 -32.47 -1.01 -20.02
C TYR A 158 -33.38 -2.20 -19.69
N LEU A 159 -34.34 -2.00 -18.78
CA LEU A 159 -35.38 -2.98 -18.50
C LEU A 159 -36.25 -3.28 -19.73
N GLU A 160 -36.62 -2.26 -20.52
CA GLU A 160 -37.35 -2.45 -21.78
C GLU A 160 -36.53 -3.31 -22.76
N LEU A 161 -35.23 -3.04 -22.90
CA LEU A 161 -34.33 -3.81 -23.77
C LEU A 161 -34.16 -5.27 -23.31
N LEU A 162 -33.91 -5.49 -22.03
CA LEU A 162 -33.75 -6.82 -21.46
C LEU A 162 -35.02 -7.65 -21.62
N VAL A 163 -36.20 -7.07 -21.37
CA VAL A 163 -37.47 -7.77 -21.58
C VAL A 163 -37.67 -8.16 -23.03
N GLU A 164 -37.30 -7.30 -23.98
CA GLU A 164 -37.33 -7.64 -25.40
C GLU A 164 -36.38 -8.80 -25.75
N ALA A 165 -35.19 -8.82 -25.15
CA ALA A 165 -34.21 -9.89 -25.33
C ALA A 165 -34.74 -11.23 -24.79
N CYS A 166 -35.23 -11.26 -23.54
CA CYS A 166 -35.79 -12.46 -22.92
C CYS A 166 -37.00 -12.98 -23.71
N GLN A 167 -37.95 -12.10 -24.08
CA GLN A 167 -39.09 -12.47 -24.93
C GLN A 167 -38.68 -13.02 -26.31
N GLY A 168 -37.55 -12.54 -26.84
CA GLY A 168 -37.01 -13.00 -28.11
C GLY A 168 -36.47 -14.43 -28.08
N VAL A 169 -36.03 -14.90 -26.91
CA VAL A 169 -35.46 -16.25 -26.73
C VAL A 169 -36.38 -17.25 -26.04
N ASP A 170 -37.38 -16.77 -25.28
CA ASP A 170 -38.41 -17.55 -24.58
C ASP A 170 -39.05 -18.68 -25.41
N PRO A 171 -39.30 -18.56 -26.74
CA PRO A 171 -39.84 -19.68 -27.51
C PRO A 171 -38.93 -20.92 -27.62
N PHE A 172 -37.65 -20.83 -27.25
CA PHE A 172 -36.68 -21.91 -27.36
C PHE A 172 -35.65 -21.99 -26.21
N VAL A 173 -35.79 -21.14 -25.19
CA VAL A 173 -35.04 -21.19 -23.93
C VAL A 173 -36.05 -21.44 -22.82
N ASP A 174 -35.85 -22.48 -22.03
CA ASP A 174 -36.59 -22.69 -20.79
C ASP A 174 -35.80 -22.03 -19.65
N PHE A 175 -36.31 -20.89 -19.15
CA PHE A 175 -35.64 -20.13 -18.10
C PHE A 175 -35.57 -20.91 -16.78
N SER A 176 -36.48 -21.87 -16.54
CA SER A 176 -36.47 -22.66 -15.31
C SER A 176 -35.28 -23.62 -15.21
N GLU A 177 -34.63 -23.95 -16.33
CA GLU A 177 -33.40 -24.76 -16.33
C GLU A 177 -32.16 -23.96 -15.89
N TYR A 178 -32.28 -22.64 -15.72
CA TYR A 178 -31.25 -21.74 -15.21
C TYR A 178 -31.52 -21.28 -13.77
N ASP A 179 -32.47 -21.91 -13.07
CA ASP A 179 -32.70 -21.82 -11.62
C ASP A 179 -32.19 -23.12 -10.98
N ARG A 180 -30.87 -23.23 -10.80
CA ARG A 180 -30.23 -24.49 -10.38
C ARG A 180 -30.52 -24.84 -8.93
N ASN A 181 -30.74 -23.84 -8.08
CA ASN A 181 -31.01 -24.03 -6.66
C ASN A 181 -32.53 -24.16 -6.37
N SER A 182 -33.39 -23.99 -7.38
CA SER A 182 -34.85 -24.05 -7.28
C SER A 182 -35.44 -23.02 -6.29
N ASP A 183 -34.83 -21.84 -6.20
CA ASP A 183 -35.31 -20.73 -5.37
C ASP A 183 -36.38 -19.88 -6.07
N GLY A 184 -36.68 -20.19 -7.33
CA GLY A 184 -37.65 -19.50 -8.16
C GLY A 184 -37.08 -18.30 -8.91
N VAL A 185 -35.75 -18.11 -8.91
CA VAL A 185 -35.04 -17.03 -9.58
C VAL A 185 -34.01 -17.62 -10.56
N VAL A 186 -33.91 -17.03 -11.76
CA VAL A 186 -32.84 -17.37 -12.70
C VAL A 186 -31.52 -16.93 -12.11
N ASP A 187 -30.55 -17.84 -12.03
CA ASP A 187 -29.29 -17.63 -11.31
C ASP A 187 -28.52 -16.44 -11.91
N HIS A 188 -28.20 -16.52 -13.22
CA HIS A 188 -27.37 -15.55 -13.92
C HIS A 188 -27.81 -15.32 -15.37
N VAL A 189 -28.08 -14.06 -15.72
CA VAL A 189 -28.42 -13.64 -17.10
C VAL A 189 -27.40 -12.61 -17.59
N PHE A 190 -26.83 -12.86 -18.76
CA PHE A 190 -25.99 -11.93 -19.50
C PHE A 190 -26.76 -11.41 -20.72
N LEU A 191 -26.90 -10.10 -20.85
CA LEU A 191 -27.40 -9.42 -22.02
C LEU A 191 -26.25 -8.75 -22.76
N ILE A 192 -25.89 -9.27 -23.93
CA ILE A 192 -24.88 -8.67 -24.81
C ILE A 192 -25.59 -7.87 -25.89
N HIS A 193 -25.40 -6.55 -25.89
CA HIS A 193 -25.95 -5.67 -26.92
C HIS A 193 -24.94 -5.38 -28.03
N ALA A 194 -25.41 -5.22 -29.27
CA ALA A 194 -24.57 -4.76 -30.38
C ALA A 194 -24.09 -3.31 -30.17
N GLY A 195 -22.93 -2.97 -30.73
CA GLY A 195 -22.30 -1.65 -30.56
C GLY A 195 -21.21 -1.60 -29.50
N ASP A 196 -20.55 -0.44 -29.40
CA ASP A 196 -19.47 -0.22 -28.42
C ASP A 196 -20.02 0.14 -27.04
N ASP A 197 -19.25 -0.15 -26.00
CA ASP A 197 -19.58 0.22 -24.63
C ASP A 197 -19.31 1.71 -24.41
N GLU A 198 -20.26 2.42 -23.81
CA GLU A 198 -20.02 3.79 -23.34
C GLU A 198 -18.92 3.81 -22.26
N ALA A 199 -18.83 2.81 -21.38
CA ALA A 199 -17.78 2.73 -20.36
C ALA A 199 -16.37 2.70 -20.99
N SER A 200 -16.20 1.96 -22.09
CA SER A 200 -14.92 1.83 -22.80
C SER A 200 -14.61 2.96 -23.78
N THR A 201 -15.61 3.71 -24.23
CA THR A 201 -15.45 4.72 -25.30
C THR A 201 -15.68 6.16 -24.84
N SER A 202 -16.23 6.38 -23.65
CA SER A 202 -16.54 7.72 -23.17
C SER A 202 -15.29 8.58 -23.05
N THR A 203 -15.43 9.83 -23.50
CA THR A 203 -14.44 10.91 -23.35
C THR A 203 -15.02 12.07 -22.55
N GLY A 204 -16.05 11.81 -21.74
CA GLY A 204 -16.73 12.79 -20.89
C GLY A 204 -17.96 13.46 -21.51
N ALA A 205 -18.32 13.10 -22.75
CA ALA A 205 -19.58 13.48 -23.38
C ALA A 205 -20.42 12.23 -23.62
N PHE A 206 -21.61 12.19 -23.01
CA PHE A 206 -22.51 11.05 -23.15
C PHE A 206 -23.00 10.88 -24.60
N GLY A 207 -22.89 9.65 -25.11
CA GLY A 207 -23.26 9.26 -26.47
C GLY A 207 -24.55 8.44 -26.59
N ASP A 208 -24.75 7.86 -27.78
CA ASP A 208 -25.86 6.94 -28.07
C ASP A 208 -25.58 5.50 -27.60
N ASN A 209 -24.36 5.21 -27.13
CA ASN A 209 -23.96 3.90 -26.66
C ASN A 209 -24.64 3.57 -25.31
N ILE A 210 -24.75 2.27 -25.04
CA ILE A 210 -25.25 1.73 -23.79
C ILE A 210 -24.02 1.49 -22.89
N TRP A 211 -24.19 1.73 -21.60
CA TRP A 211 -23.16 1.63 -20.58
C TRP A 211 -23.31 0.30 -19.83
N SER A 212 -22.23 -0.48 -19.72
CA SER A 212 -22.27 -1.77 -19.03
C SER A 212 -22.64 -1.66 -17.54
N ILE A 213 -23.53 -2.54 -17.08
CA ILE A 213 -24.09 -2.48 -15.71
C ILE A 213 -24.73 -3.80 -15.30
N LEU A 214 -24.75 -4.11 -14.01
CA LEU A 214 -25.74 -5.00 -13.41
C LEU A 214 -27.10 -4.30 -13.30
N LEU A 215 -28.04 -4.68 -14.15
CA LEU A 215 -29.40 -4.16 -14.12
C LEU A 215 -30.24 -4.88 -13.05
N ARG A 216 -30.75 -4.13 -12.07
CA ARG A 216 -31.65 -4.60 -11.01
C ARG A 216 -32.57 -3.46 -10.49
N PRO A 217 -33.77 -3.80 -9.96
CA PRO A 217 -34.46 -5.06 -10.13
C PRO A 217 -35.22 -5.12 -11.47
N VAL A 218 -35.18 -6.27 -12.13
CA VAL A 218 -35.90 -6.55 -13.38
C VAL A 218 -37.34 -6.98 -13.07
N ASN A 219 -37.47 -7.98 -12.19
CA ASN A 219 -38.72 -8.55 -11.69
C ASN A 219 -39.69 -9.00 -12.79
N LYS A 220 -39.23 -9.86 -13.70
CA LYS A 220 -40.05 -10.41 -14.80
C LYS A 220 -40.05 -11.93 -14.78
N MET A 221 -41.23 -12.51 -14.96
CA MET A 221 -41.43 -13.96 -14.96
C MET A 221 -41.29 -14.53 -16.36
N PHE A 222 -40.49 -15.59 -16.50
CA PHE A 222 -40.35 -16.43 -17.69
C PHE A 222 -40.34 -17.89 -17.21
N ASP A 223 -41.12 -18.76 -17.87
CA ASP A 223 -41.25 -20.19 -17.51
C ASP A 223 -41.47 -20.51 -16.01
N GLY A 224 -42.14 -19.60 -15.29
CA GLY A 224 -42.45 -19.78 -13.87
C GLY A 224 -41.33 -19.40 -12.89
N VAL A 225 -40.18 -18.93 -13.38
CA VAL A 225 -39.08 -18.37 -12.58
C VAL A 225 -38.89 -16.87 -12.83
N LEU A 226 -38.27 -16.18 -11.88
CA LEU A 226 -38.06 -14.73 -11.89
C LEU A 226 -36.69 -14.39 -12.48
N VAL A 227 -36.65 -13.55 -13.49
CA VAL A 227 -35.42 -12.80 -13.84
C VAL A 227 -35.36 -11.58 -12.93
N GLU A 228 -34.48 -11.63 -11.93
CA GLU A 228 -34.30 -10.56 -10.92
C GLU A 228 -33.23 -9.54 -11.33
N SER A 229 -32.11 -10.01 -11.87
CA SER A 229 -31.00 -9.20 -12.38
C SER A 229 -30.51 -9.69 -13.74
N ALA A 230 -29.78 -8.83 -14.45
CA ALA A 230 -28.99 -9.23 -15.61
C ALA A 230 -27.76 -8.33 -15.75
N VAL A 231 -26.63 -8.95 -16.08
CA VAL A 231 -25.41 -8.25 -16.50
C VAL A 231 -25.64 -7.75 -17.93
N VAL A 232 -25.59 -6.44 -18.14
CA VAL A 232 -25.73 -5.81 -19.46
C VAL A 232 -24.35 -5.36 -19.91
N VAL A 233 -23.87 -5.86 -21.05
CA VAL A 233 -22.53 -5.57 -21.58
C VAL A 233 -22.55 -5.39 -23.11
N ALA A 234 -21.54 -4.72 -23.65
CA ALA A 234 -21.45 -4.41 -25.07
C ALA A 234 -20.62 -5.42 -25.88
N GLU A 235 -20.95 -5.56 -27.15
CA GLU A 235 -20.21 -6.36 -28.15
C GLU A 235 -18.82 -5.80 -28.49
N GLU A 236 -18.68 -4.47 -28.48
CA GLU A 236 -17.46 -3.73 -28.81
C GLU A 236 -16.82 -4.13 -30.16
N PRO A 237 -17.53 -3.96 -31.29
CA PRO A 237 -17.01 -4.31 -32.61
C PRO A 237 -15.91 -3.37 -33.11
N SER A 238 -15.71 -2.19 -32.50
CA SER A 238 -14.62 -1.27 -32.88
C SER A 238 -13.24 -1.68 -32.35
N PHE A 239 -13.18 -2.72 -31.53
CA PHE A 239 -11.95 -3.26 -30.94
C PHE A 239 -11.69 -4.68 -31.46
N ASP A 240 -10.46 -5.19 -31.32
CA ASP A 240 -10.16 -6.57 -31.70
C ASP A 240 -10.94 -7.57 -30.81
N HIS A 241 -11.06 -7.22 -29.53
CA HIS A 241 -11.81 -7.93 -28.50
C HIS A 241 -12.57 -6.92 -27.63
N PRO A 242 -13.72 -7.28 -27.03
CA PRO A 242 -14.30 -6.48 -25.96
C PRO A 242 -13.37 -6.43 -24.75
N HIS A 243 -13.51 -5.40 -23.93
CA HIS A 243 -12.82 -5.24 -22.65
C HIS A 243 -13.41 -6.24 -21.64
N LEU A 244 -12.92 -7.48 -21.66
CA LEU A 244 -13.48 -8.58 -20.89
C LEU A 244 -13.44 -8.38 -19.37
N GLY A 245 -12.54 -7.55 -18.84
CA GLY A 245 -12.58 -7.19 -17.43
C GLY A 245 -13.87 -6.50 -17.00
N ILE A 246 -14.57 -5.77 -17.89
CA ILE A 246 -15.91 -5.23 -17.61
C ILE A 246 -16.92 -6.38 -17.42
N TYR A 247 -16.86 -7.40 -18.27
CA TYR A 247 -17.74 -8.56 -18.15
C TYR A 247 -17.53 -9.26 -16.80
N PHE A 248 -16.29 -9.32 -16.33
CA PHE A 248 -15.94 -9.98 -15.08
C PHE A 248 -16.37 -9.14 -13.88
N HIS A 249 -16.17 -7.81 -13.96
CA HIS A 249 -16.59 -6.84 -12.95
C HIS A 249 -18.10 -6.87 -12.73
N GLU A 250 -18.88 -6.76 -13.80
CA GLU A 250 -20.34 -6.79 -13.72
C GLU A 250 -20.90 -8.13 -13.24
N PHE A 251 -20.24 -9.25 -13.59
CA PHE A 251 -20.63 -10.54 -13.03
C PHE A 251 -20.37 -10.62 -11.52
N PHE A 252 -19.34 -9.94 -11.00
CA PHE A 252 -19.08 -10.00 -9.56
C PHE A 252 -20.14 -9.24 -8.77
N HIS A 253 -20.69 -8.16 -9.33
CA HIS A 253 -21.88 -7.51 -8.77
C HIS A 253 -23.09 -8.46 -8.67
N ASP A 254 -23.23 -9.40 -9.63
CA ASP A 254 -24.32 -10.39 -9.63
C ASP A 254 -24.12 -11.45 -8.52
N LEU A 255 -22.87 -11.64 -8.09
CA LEU A 255 -22.49 -12.35 -6.85
C LEU A 255 -22.54 -11.44 -5.61
N GLY A 256 -22.98 -10.19 -5.74
CA GLY A 256 -23.22 -9.26 -4.64
C GLY A 256 -22.10 -8.30 -4.29
N ALA A 257 -20.98 -8.35 -5.02
CA ALA A 257 -19.82 -7.52 -4.70
C ALA A 257 -20.09 -6.02 -4.92
N PRO A 258 -19.62 -5.14 -4.01
CA PRO A 258 -19.62 -3.70 -4.22
C PRO A 258 -18.48 -3.25 -5.14
N ASP A 259 -18.62 -2.04 -5.64
CA ASP A 259 -17.47 -1.24 -6.08
C ASP A 259 -16.57 -0.88 -4.89
N VAL A 260 -15.28 -0.66 -5.14
CA VAL A 260 -14.32 -0.24 -4.10
C VAL A 260 -13.54 1.01 -4.45
N TYR A 261 -14.02 1.82 -5.41
CA TYR A 261 -13.39 3.06 -5.87
C TYR A 261 -14.10 4.37 -5.46
N GLY A 262 -15.03 4.28 -4.51
CA GLY A 262 -15.67 5.42 -3.82
C GLY A 262 -16.80 6.10 -4.59
N SER A 263 -17.75 6.70 -3.86
CA SER A 263 -18.98 7.30 -4.43
C SER A 263 -18.80 8.49 -5.39
N THR A 264 -17.62 9.14 -5.41
CA THR A 264 -17.26 10.17 -6.42
C THR A 264 -16.45 9.59 -7.57
N MET A 265 -16.22 8.28 -7.56
CA MET A 265 -15.49 7.45 -8.53
C MET A 265 -14.06 7.89 -8.94
N VAL A 266 -13.55 9.02 -8.47
CA VAL A 266 -12.11 9.18 -8.21
C VAL A 266 -11.99 9.72 -6.82
N ASP A 267 -11.41 8.93 -5.95
CA ASP A 267 -10.86 9.44 -4.71
C ASP A 267 -9.71 8.57 -4.25
N GLN A 268 -9.23 8.89 -3.07
CA GLN A 268 -8.05 8.33 -2.46
C GLN A 268 -8.20 6.85 -2.12
N ARG A 269 -9.39 6.26 -2.19
CA ARG A 269 -9.65 4.88 -1.79
C ARG A 269 -9.58 3.90 -2.97
N ASP A 270 -9.50 4.43 -4.20
CA ASP A 270 -9.40 3.63 -5.41
C ASP A 270 -8.01 2.99 -5.58
N HIS A 271 -7.92 1.97 -6.43
CA HIS A 271 -6.69 1.21 -6.66
C HIS A 271 -6.67 0.44 -7.98
N LYS A 272 -5.46 0.05 -8.41
CA LYS A 272 -5.22 -0.82 -9.58
C LYS A 272 -5.26 -2.32 -9.26
N TRP A 273 -5.25 -2.69 -7.98
CA TRP A 273 -4.93 -4.05 -7.52
C TRP A 273 -6.13 -4.99 -7.38
N GLY A 274 -7.34 -4.49 -7.61
CA GLY A 274 -8.59 -5.23 -7.47
C GLY A 274 -9.53 -5.04 -8.65
N LEU A 275 -10.18 -6.12 -9.10
CA LEU A 275 -11.20 -6.09 -10.16
C LEU A 275 -12.30 -5.03 -9.92
N MET A 276 -12.70 -4.85 -8.66
CA MET A 276 -13.75 -3.91 -8.28
C MET A 276 -13.24 -2.48 -8.06
N GLY A 277 -11.94 -2.22 -8.30
CA GLY A 277 -11.37 -0.88 -8.38
C GLY A 277 -11.57 -0.28 -9.77
N MET A 278 -11.38 1.03 -9.93
CA MET A 278 -11.63 1.76 -11.18
C MET A 278 -10.75 1.26 -12.34
N TYR A 279 -9.48 0.96 -12.04
CA TYR A 279 -8.49 0.56 -13.04
C TYR A 279 -8.41 -0.96 -13.24
N GLY A 280 -8.85 -1.73 -12.25
CA GLY A 280 -8.80 -3.19 -12.25
C GLY A 280 -9.37 -3.88 -13.50
N PRO A 281 -10.59 -3.54 -13.97
CA PRO A 281 -11.21 -4.22 -15.11
C PRO A 281 -10.55 -3.85 -16.45
N TYR A 282 -9.72 -2.80 -16.48
CA TYR A 282 -9.10 -2.29 -17.70
C TYR A 282 -7.63 -2.72 -17.85
N GLN A 283 -7.06 -3.41 -16.86
CA GLN A 283 -5.68 -3.91 -16.95
C GLN A 283 -5.50 -4.82 -18.17
N GLY A 284 -4.32 -4.73 -18.80
CA GLY A 284 -4.08 -5.36 -20.08
C GLY A 284 -2.92 -4.76 -20.86
N ASP A 285 -2.71 -5.27 -22.07
CA ASP A 285 -1.76 -4.64 -22.99
C ASP A 285 -2.30 -3.26 -23.40
N LEU A 286 -1.41 -2.28 -23.42
CA LEU A 286 -1.74 -0.93 -23.85
C LEU A 286 -1.80 -0.89 -25.38
N ASN A 287 -2.90 -0.37 -25.92
CA ASN A 287 -3.02 -0.14 -27.35
C ASN A 287 -2.17 1.08 -27.78
N GLY A 288 -2.10 1.38 -29.09
CA GLY A 288 -1.33 2.50 -29.63
C GLY A 288 -1.77 3.90 -29.15
N LEU A 289 -2.88 3.99 -28.41
CA LEU A 289 -3.37 5.20 -27.76
C LEU A 289 -3.03 5.22 -26.27
N GLY A 290 -2.51 4.14 -25.69
CA GLY A 290 -2.20 4.01 -24.27
C GLY A 290 -3.35 3.48 -23.41
N ASN A 291 -4.38 2.88 -24.01
CA ASN A 291 -5.49 2.28 -23.28
C ASN A 291 -5.24 0.81 -22.99
N GLY A 292 -5.46 0.40 -21.73
CA GLY A 292 -5.52 -1.01 -21.38
C GLY A 292 -6.67 -1.69 -22.11
N ASN A 293 -6.40 -2.84 -22.71
CA ASN A 293 -7.37 -3.58 -23.51
C ASN A 293 -8.35 -4.43 -22.68
N GLY A 294 -8.27 -4.40 -21.35
CA GLY A 294 -9.17 -5.15 -20.46
C GLY A 294 -9.04 -6.68 -20.58
N LEU A 295 -7.94 -7.17 -21.14
CA LEU A 295 -7.68 -8.60 -21.35
C LEU A 295 -6.80 -9.22 -20.26
N ASN A 296 -6.29 -8.44 -19.32
CA ASN A 296 -5.59 -8.95 -18.15
C ASN A 296 -6.05 -8.22 -16.88
N PRO A 297 -7.36 -8.25 -16.58
CA PRO A 297 -7.90 -7.55 -15.41
C PRO A 297 -7.27 -8.06 -14.11
N SER A 298 -7.22 -7.18 -13.11
CA SER A 298 -6.69 -7.54 -11.79
C SER A 298 -7.51 -8.65 -11.14
N HIS A 299 -6.90 -9.46 -10.27
CA HIS A 299 -7.61 -10.36 -9.38
C HIS A 299 -8.56 -9.58 -8.46
N ILE A 300 -9.57 -10.28 -7.93
CA ILE A 300 -10.38 -9.80 -6.82
C ILE A 300 -9.50 -9.75 -5.56
N ILE A 301 -9.59 -8.67 -4.77
CA ILE A 301 -8.79 -8.49 -3.55
C ILE A 301 -9.16 -9.52 -2.47
N GLY A 302 -8.21 -9.86 -1.58
CA GLY A 302 -8.42 -10.83 -0.50
C GLY A 302 -9.67 -10.57 0.35
N TYR A 303 -9.99 -9.31 0.63
CA TYR A 303 -11.19 -8.94 1.39
C TYR A 303 -12.49 -9.40 0.70
N LEU A 304 -12.66 -9.09 -0.58
CA LEU A 304 -13.85 -9.50 -1.33
C LEU A 304 -13.83 -11.00 -1.65
N LYS A 305 -12.68 -11.68 -1.70
CA LYS A 305 -12.66 -13.16 -1.80
C LYS A 305 -13.05 -13.85 -0.49
N TRP A 306 -12.90 -13.17 0.64
CA TRP A 306 -13.37 -13.66 1.94
C TRP A 306 -14.86 -13.38 2.15
N ASP A 307 -15.30 -12.20 1.71
CA ASP A 307 -16.66 -11.71 1.91
C ASP A 307 -17.12 -10.89 0.71
N PHE A 308 -17.84 -11.53 -0.22
CA PHE A 308 -18.15 -10.94 -1.53
C PHE A 308 -18.78 -9.56 -1.42
N ASP A 309 -19.75 -9.38 -0.53
CA ASP A 309 -20.53 -8.14 -0.45
C ASP A 309 -19.95 -7.06 0.48
N ALA A 310 -18.80 -7.35 1.10
CA ALA A 310 -18.12 -6.52 2.10
C ALA A 310 -18.99 -6.15 3.31
N ASN A 311 -19.97 -6.99 3.68
CA ASN A 311 -20.91 -6.71 4.76
C ASN A 311 -20.96 -7.85 5.80
N PRO A 312 -20.13 -7.78 6.86
CA PRO A 312 -20.05 -8.85 7.86
C PRO A 312 -21.34 -9.07 8.65
N ASP A 313 -22.30 -8.14 8.63
CA ASP A 313 -23.56 -8.24 9.37
C ASP A 313 -24.48 -9.36 8.82
N ASN A 314 -24.32 -9.75 7.56
CA ASN A 314 -25.13 -10.80 6.94
C ASN A 314 -24.51 -12.20 7.04
N GLY A 315 -23.32 -12.30 7.65
CA GLY A 315 -22.45 -13.47 7.56
C GLY A 315 -21.20 -13.14 6.75
N ARG A 316 -20.42 -14.16 6.41
CA ARG A 316 -19.34 -14.03 5.42
C ARG A 316 -19.50 -15.09 4.37
N LEU A 317 -19.53 -14.68 3.11
CA LEU A 317 -19.66 -15.57 1.98
C LEU A 317 -18.55 -15.26 0.98
N GLY A 318 -17.66 -16.22 0.79
CA GLY A 318 -16.52 -16.08 -0.09
C GLY A 318 -15.88 -17.43 -0.41
N TRP A 319 -14.79 -17.39 -1.16
CA TRP A 319 -14.01 -18.58 -1.53
C TRP A 319 -12.91 -18.92 -0.52
N LEU A 320 -12.50 -17.99 0.34
CA LEU A 320 -11.39 -18.20 1.29
C LEU A 320 -11.71 -17.66 2.69
N GLU A 321 -10.89 -18.03 3.66
CA GLU A 321 -10.90 -17.50 5.02
C GLU A 321 -9.47 -17.07 5.41
N PRO A 322 -9.24 -15.84 5.90
CA PRO A 322 -7.91 -15.37 6.27
C PRO A 322 -7.31 -16.11 7.47
N ILE A 323 -6.01 -16.36 7.43
CA ILE A 323 -5.24 -16.93 8.54
C ILE A 323 -4.90 -15.82 9.53
N THR A 324 -5.53 -15.83 10.70
CA THR A 324 -5.28 -14.80 11.73
C THR A 324 -3.97 -15.04 12.48
N LEU A 325 -3.06 -14.06 12.42
CA LEU A 325 -1.83 -14.02 13.19
C LEU A 325 -2.09 -13.36 14.55
N ARG A 326 -1.57 -13.95 15.63
CA ARG A 326 -1.83 -13.49 17.02
C ARG A 326 -0.59 -13.37 17.89
N LYS A 327 0.59 -13.63 17.32
CA LYS A 327 1.87 -13.68 18.03
C LYS A 327 3.01 -13.33 17.09
N ASN A 328 4.11 -12.89 17.68
CA ASN A 328 5.35 -12.63 16.94
C ASN A 328 5.74 -13.85 16.12
N THR A 329 6.01 -13.63 14.83
CA THR A 329 6.33 -14.68 13.86
C THR A 329 7.42 -14.15 12.96
N SER A 330 8.58 -14.79 12.96
CA SER A 330 9.70 -14.44 12.07
C SER A 330 9.78 -15.41 10.90
N GLY A 331 10.09 -14.90 9.72
CA GLY A 331 10.21 -15.66 8.47
C GLY A 331 8.89 -16.27 8.02
N LEU A 332 7.77 -15.57 8.21
CA LEU A 332 6.48 -16.00 7.69
C LEU A 332 6.52 -16.01 6.16
N GLU A 333 6.33 -17.20 5.57
CA GLU A 333 6.20 -17.36 4.11
C GLU A 333 4.82 -16.89 3.65
N VAL A 334 4.79 -15.95 2.70
CA VAL A 334 3.61 -15.42 2.05
C VAL A 334 3.65 -15.82 0.57
N PRO A 335 2.98 -16.92 0.19
CA PRO A 335 2.96 -17.36 -1.20
C PRO A 335 2.09 -16.42 -2.05
N ASN A 336 2.35 -16.38 -3.35
CA ASN A 336 1.65 -15.51 -4.28
C ASN A 336 0.14 -15.84 -4.32
N PHE A 337 -0.67 -14.80 -4.27
CA PHE A 337 -2.11 -14.87 -4.05
C PHE A 337 -2.88 -15.36 -5.29
N GLU A 338 -2.28 -15.25 -6.47
CA GLU A 338 -2.92 -15.65 -7.72
C GLU A 338 -3.16 -17.16 -7.79
N LEU A 339 -2.26 -17.95 -7.20
CA LEU A 339 -2.29 -19.41 -7.26
C LEU A 339 -2.53 -20.07 -5.89
N ASN A 340 -2.52 -19.30 -4.80
CA ASN A 340 -2.68 -19.80 -3.44
C ASN A 340 -3.80 -19.03 -2.72
N ASP A 341 -4.72 -19.74 -2.07
CA ASP A 341 -5.85 -19.16 -1.34
C ASP A 341 -5.49 -18.69 0.08
N ILE A 342 -4.32 -18.05 0.20
CA ILE A 342 -3.73 -17.64 1.47
C ILE A 342 -3.73 -16.10 1.56
N VAL A 343 -4.45 -15.61 2.57
CA VAL A 343 -4.41 -14.21 3.03
C VAL A 343 -4.14 -14.26 4.53
N PHE A 344 -3.18 -13.47 5.02
CA PHE A 344 -2.97 -13.33 6.45
C PHE A 344 -3.76 -12.16 7.00
N LYS A 345 -4.27 -12.30 8.22
CA LYS A 345 -5.02 -11.25 8.92
C LYS A 345 -4.35 -10.91 10.23
N ILE A 346 -4.21 -9.61 10.50
CA ILE A 346 -3.72 -9.08 11.78
C ILE A 346 -4.82 -8.20 12.37
N ASP A 347 -5.41 -8.65 13.48
CA ASP A 347 -6.39 -7.86 14.24
C ASP A 347 -5.68 -6.64 14.88
N VAL A 348 -6.22 -5.44 14.70
CA VAL A 348 -5.80 -4.29 15.53
C VAL A 348 -6.61 -4.25 16.83
N PRO A 349 -6.16 -3.55 17.89
CA PRO A 349 -6.89 -3.48 19.16
C PRO A 349 -8.29 -2.82 19.08
N SER A 350 -8.57 -2.06 18.02
CA SER A 350 -9.90 -1.51 17.72
C SER A 350 -10.87 -2.62 17.28
N LYS A 351 -12.16 -2.46 17.58
CA LYS A 351 -13.16 -3.46 17.14
C LYS A 351 -13.40 -3.30 15.64
N ASN A 352 -13.34 -4.41 14.91
CA ASN A 352 -13.69 -4.49 13.48
C ASN A 352 -12.74 -3.71 12.55
N GLU A 353 -11.50 -3.53 12.95
CA GLU A 353 -10.43 -2.96 12.13
C GLU A 353 -9.28 -3.97 12.08
N TYR A 354 -8.61 -4.13 10.94
CA TYR A 354 -7.53 -5.11 10.78
C TYR A 354 -6.72 -4.90 9.49
N PHE A 355 -5.54 -5.50 9.43
CA PHE A 355 -4.76 -5.60 8.21
C PHE A 355 -4.96 -6.97 7.54
N LEU A 356 -5.10 -7.00 6.22
CA LEU A 356 -4.98 -8.19 5.38
C LEU A 356 -3.71 -8.10 4.55
N ILE A 357 -2.99 -9.22 4.45
CA ILE A 357 -1.68 -9.31 3.79
C ILE A 357 -1.76 -10.36 2.69
N GLU A 358 -1.41 -9.95 1.48
CA GLU A 358 -1.33 -10.83 0.31
C GLU A 358 -0.07 -10.51 -0.51
N ASN A 359 0.55 -11.53 -1.09
CA ASN A 359 1.68 -11.37 -2.03
C ASN A 359 1.14 -11.37 -3.47
N ARG A 360 1.37 -10.32 -4.25
CA ARG A 360 0.97 -10.25 -5.67
C ARG A 360 2.21 -10.32 -6.55
N PHE A 361 2.27 -11.28 -7.47
CA PHE A 361 3.44 -11.56 -8.29
C PHE A 361 3.10 -11.76 -9.77
N ARG A 362 3.50 -10.79 -10.61
CA ARG A 362 3.21 -10.74 -12.06
C ARG A 362 3.75 -11.93 -12.84
N GLN A 363 4.78 -12.60 -12.31
CA GLN A 363 5.45 -13.74 -12.95
C GLN A 363 5.11 -15.08 -12.27
N SER A 364 4.01 -15.13 -11.51
CA SER A 364 3.51 -16.35 -10.84
C SER A 364 3.14 -17.48 -11.81
N GLY A 365 2.92 -17.17 -13.09
CA GLY A 365 2.41 -18.12 -14.09
C GLY A 365 0.88 -18.24 -14.12
N ALA A 366 0.17 -17.43 -13.31
CA ALA A 366 -1.27 -17.23 -13.40
C ALA A 366 -1.68 -16.60 -14.75
N ILE A 367 -2.95 -16.74 -15.15
CA ILE A 367 -3.46 -16.15 -16.39
C ILE A 367 -3.64 -14.63 -16.22
N TYR A 368 -4.07 -14.19 -15.05
CA TYR A 368 -4.37 -12.80 -14.72
C TYR A 368 -3.27 -12.17 -13.83
N ASP A 369 -3.42 -10.89 -13.46
CA ASP A 369 -2.43 -10.11 -12.67
C ASP A 369 -1.04 -9.90 -13.30
N GLN A 370 -0.83 -10.29 -14.56
CA GLN A 370 0.43 -10.11 -15.28
C GLN A 370 0.75 -8.65 -15.60
N LYS A 371 -0.25 -7.76 -15.51
CA LYS A 371 -0.19 -6.33 -15.88
C LYS A 371 -0.35 -5.37 -14.70
N LEU A 372 -0.19 -5.87 -13.47
CA LEU A 372 -0.12 -5.01 -12.29
C LEU A 372 1.05 -4.01 -12.37
N PRO A 373 1.00 -2.87 -11.65
CA PRO A 373 2.07 -1.88 -11.64
C PRO A 373 3.43 -2.48 -11.25
N GLU A 374 3.43 -3.32 -10.22
CA GLU A 374 4.64 -3.92 -9.63
C GLU A 374 4.30 -5.28 -8.99
N SER A 375 5.23 -5.85 -8.22
CA SER A 375 5.01 -7.06 -7.43
C SER A 375 5.47 -6.87 -5.99
N GLY A 376 4.84 -7.53 -5.04
CA GLY A 376 5.25 -7.47 -3.64
C GLY A 376 4.13 -7.80 -2.66
N ILE A 377 4.35 -7.45 -1.40
CA ILE A 377 3.35 -7.57 -0.34
C ILE A 377 2.40 -6.38 -0.41
N LEU A 378 1.11 -6.64 -0.61
CA LEU A 378 0.05 -5.66 -0.36
C LEU A 378 -0.43 -5.77 1.09
N ILE A 379 -0.65 -4.62 1.72
CA ILE A 379 -1.23 -4.50 3.05
C ILE A 379 -2.52 -3.72 2.91
N TRP A 380 -3.65 -4.42 3.00
CA TRP A 380 -4.98 -3.82 3.02
C TRP A 380 -5.38 -3.50 4.45
N HIS A 381 -5.61 -2.25 4.76
CA HIS A 381 -6.19 -1.79 6.01
C HIS A 381 -7.71 -1.73 5.87
N ILE A 382 -8.41 -2.58 6.62
CA ILE A 382 -9.86 -2.73 6.55
C ILE A 382 -10.48 -2.17 7.83
N ASP A 383 -11.45 -1.26 7.68
CA ASP A 383 -12.26 -0.71 8.77
C ASP A 383 -13.75 -1.06 8.57
N GLU A 384 -14.18 -2.16 9.17
CA GLU A 384 -15.58 -2.58 9.25
C GLU A 384 -16.36 -1.86 10.37
N THR A 385 -15.85 -0.79 11.00
CA THR A 385 -16.71 0.13 11.77
C THR A 385 -17.47 1.08 10.85
N GLN A 386 -16.94 1.31 9.65
CA GLN A 386 -17.52 2.07 8.56
C GLN A 386 -18.36 1.16 7.65
N VAL A 387 -19.12 0.22 8.23
CA VAL A 387 -19.92 -0.78 7.49
C VAL A 387 -20.72 -0.07 6.40
N ARG A 388 -20.52 -0.52 5.15
CA ARG A 388 -21.28 -0.11 3.98
C ARG A 388 -22.76 -0.17 4.33
N PRO A 389 -23.44 0.98 4.41
CA PRO A 389 -24.87 0.97 4.67
C PRO A 389 -25.58 0.18 3.58
N SER A 390 -26.68 -0.51 3.89
CA SER A 390 -27.41 -1.35 2.92
C SER A 390 -27.93 -0.61 1.66
N TYR A 391 -27.83 0.71 1.64
CA TYR A 391 -28.20 1.59 0.53
C TYR A 391 -26.98 2.16 -0.23
N SER A 392 -25.76 1.94 0.27
CA SER A 392 -24.53 2.32 -0.41
C SER A 392 -24.19 1.29 -1.49
N VAL A 393 -23.62 1.76 -2.59
CA VAL A 393 -23.24 0.89 -3.72
C VAL A 393 -21.78 0.49 -3.67
N ASP A 394 -20.93 1.30 -3.02
CA ASP A 394 -19.52 1.04 -2.84
C ASP A 394 -19.17 0.72 -1.37
N ALA A 395 -18.07 -0.01 -1.19
CA ALA A 395 -17.46 -0.34 0.10
C ALA A 395 -16.11 0.36 0.30
N ALA A 396 -15.80 1.39 -0.49
CA ALA A 396 -14.48 2.03 -0.47
C ALA A 396 -14.16 2.67 0.88
N ASP A 397 -15.16 3.15 1.62
CA ASP A 397 -15.00 3.68 2.98
C ASP A 397 -14.44 2.66 3.99
N GLN A 398 -14.52 1.36 3.69
CA GLN A 398 -14.01 0.28 4.55
C GLN A 398 -12.61 -0.19 4.15
N ILE A 399 -12.09 0.24 3.00
CA ILE A 399 -10.93 -0.39 2.36
C ILE A 399 -9.89 0.68 2.07
N TRP A 400 -8.70 0.49 2.62
CA TRP A 400 -7.53 1.31 2.33
C TRP A 400 -6.36 0.39 1.96
N LEU A 401 -5.71 0.67 0.84
CA LEU A 401 -4.46 -0.01 0.47
C LEU A 401 -3.30 0.84 0.96
N GLU A 402 -2.44 0.30 1.80
CA GLU A 402 -1.27 1.05 2.28
C GLU A 402 -0.25 1.24 1.15
N ASP A 403 0.11 2.49 0.86
CA ASP A 403 1.06 2.85 -0.21
C ASP A 403 2.28 3.61 0.36
N PRO A 404 3.48 2.98 0.43
CA PRO A 404 4.71 3.63 0.90
C PRO A 404 5.20 4.77 0.00
N SER A 405 4.86 4.76 -1.29
CA SER A 405 5.24 5.79 -2.25
C SER A 405 4.34 7.03 -2.19
N ASP A 406 3.08 6.87 -1.79
CA ASP A 406 2.08 7.94 -1.62
C ASP A 406 1.11 7.67 -0.44
N PRO A 407 1.55 7.77 0.82
CA PRO A 407 0.76 7.32 1.99
C PRO A 407 -0.59 8.02 2.21
N ASP A 408 -0.78 9.20 1.61
CA ASP A 408 -2.02 9.98 1.69
C ASP A 408 -2.82 9.92 0.37
N HIS A 409 -2.40 9.11 -0.62
CA HIS A 409 -3.03 8.93 -1.93
C HIS A 409 -3.40 10.27 -2.60
N GLN A 410 -2.46 11.22 -2.60
CA GLN A 410 -2.67 12.55 -3.17
C GLN A 410 -2.36 12.59 -4.68
N ASP A 411 -1.63 11.61 -5.19
CA ASP A 411 -1.39 11.44 -6.62
C ASP A 411 -2.46 10.55 -7.26
N TYR A 412 -3.65 11.11 -7.44
CA TYR A 412 -4.75 10.47 -8.19
C TYR A 412 -4.35 10.03 -9.61
N ARG A 413 -3.24 10.56 -10.16
CA ARG A 413 -2.76 10.16 -11.47
C ARG A 413 -2.04 8.80 -11.39
N ASN A 414 -1.45 8.47 -10.25
CA ASN A 414 -0.69 7.23 -10.05
C ASN A 414 -1.22 6.42 -8.87
N ILE A 415 -2.52 6.52 -8.62
CA ILE A 415 -3.16 5.95 -7.44
C ILE A 415 -2.71 4.50 -7.21
N THR A 416 -2.13 4.24 -6.04
CA THR A 416 -1.63 2.93 -5.57
C THR A 416 -0.58 2.26 -6.46
N ALA A 417 0.12 2.98 -7.33
CA ALA A 417 1.08 2.37 -8.25
C ALA A 417 2.32 1.79 -7.55
N GLY A 418 2.71 2.34 -6.39
CA GLY A 418 3.86 1.94 -5.57
C GLY A 418 3.44 1.31 -4.23
N ALA A 419 2.27 0.65 -4.20
CA ALA A 419 1.67 0.11 -2.99
C ALA A 419 2.25 -1.24 -2.51
N ALA A 420 3.00 -1.94 -3.35
CA ALA A 420 3.58 -3.23 -3.02
C ALA A 420 4.91 -3.06 -2.29
N PHE A 421 4.96 -3.57 -1.07
CA PHE A 421 6.17 -3.57 -0.26
C PHE A 421 7.12 -4.66 -0.74
N SER A 422 8.37 -4.29 -1.01
CA SER A 422 9.43 -5.21 -1.45
C SER A 422 10.82 -4.69 -1.04
N THR A 423 11.78 -5.61 -0.87
CA THR A 423 13.20 -5.21 -0.73
C THR A 423 13.72 -4.53 -2.01
N ASP A 424 13.19 -4.87 -3.19
CA ASP A 424 13.64 -4.34 -4.47
C ASP A 424 13.41 -2.83 -4.59
N ASP A 425 12.37 -2.32 -3.93
CA ASP A 425 12.02 -0.89 -3.88
C ASP A 425 12.50 -0.19 -2.59
N ASN A 426 13.19 -0.91 -1.71
CA ASN A 426 13.58 -0.53 -0.34
C ASN A 426 12.40 -0.31 0.63
N GLU A 427 11.21 -0.80 0.29
CA GLU A 427 10.01 -0.73 1.13
C GLU A 427 9.89 -1.99 1.99
N THR A 428 10.74 -2.05 3.01
CA THR A 428 11.01 -3.28 3.79
C THR A 428 10.25 -3.37 5.11
N SER A 429 9.41 -2.38 5.43
CA SER A 429 8.70 -2.34 6.72
C SER A 429 7.44 -1.48 6.70
N PHE A 430 6.44 -1.91 7.48
CA PHE A 430 5.23 -1.19 7.84
C PHE A 430 5.07 -1.26 9.37
N THR A 431 5.29 -0.14 10.06
CA THR A 431 5.38 -0.05 11.53
C THR A 431 4.60 1.17 12.04
N PRO A 432 4.46 1.39 13.36
CA PRO A 432 3.85 2.62 13.87
C PRO A 432 4.59 3.91 13.51
N SER A 433 5.86 3.82 13.12
CA SER A 433 6.74 4.96 12.85
C SER A 433 7.06 5.17 11.37
N THR A 434 6.62 4.29 10.48
CA THR A 434 6.74 4.47 9.02
C THR A 434 5.66 5.41 8.46
N ALA A 435 5.76 5.74 7.18
CA ALA A 435 4.69 6.38 6.42
C ALA A 435 4.47 5.55 5.14
N PRO A 436 3.35 4.82 5.00
CA PRO A 436 2.23 4.74 5.93
C PRO A 436 2.60 4.04 7.24
N ASN A 437 1.77 4.22 8.27
CA ASN A 437 1.97 3.62 9.58
C ASN A 437 0.85 2.64 9.92
N SER A 438 1.16 1.69 10.79
CA SER A 438 0.22 0.68 11.29
C SER A 438 -0.71 1.16 12.41
N ASN A 439 -0.88 2.48 12.59
CA ASN A 439 -1.83 2.97 13.58
C ASN A 439 -3.27 2.70 13.12
N THR A 440 -4.19 2.71 14.07
CA THR A 440 -5.62 2.67 13.75
C THR A 440 -6.07 3.96 13.06
N GLU A 441 -7.23 3.93 12.42
CA GLU A 441 -7.86 5.06 11.73
C GLU A 441 -8.09 6.28 12.65
N ASP A 442 -8.40 6.04 13.93
CA ASP A 442 -8.52 7.13 14.92
C ASP A 442 -7.16 7.77 15.29
N GLY A 443 -6.05 7.15 14.86
CA GLY A 443 -4.67 7.56 15.07
C GLY A 443 -4.01 6.92 16.30
N SER A 444 -4.65 5.93 16.92
CA SER A 444 -4.07 5.21 18.05
C SER A 444 -3.01 4.22 17.59
N THR A 445 -1.88 4.18 18.29
CA THR A 445 -0.81 3.25 17.93
C THR A 445 -1.15 1.81 18.31
N THR A 446 -0.92 0.89 17.38
CA THR A 446 -1.26 -0.53 17.53
C THR A 446 -0.12 -1.37 18.10
N GLY A 447 1.13 -0.93 17.94
CA GLY A 447 2.32 -1.75 18.19
C GLY A 447 2.48 -2.91 17.20
N ILE A 448 1.78 -2.90 16.06
CA ILE A 448 1.93 -3.91 15.02
C ILE A 448 3.06 -3.49 14.09
N SER A 449 4.05 -4.34 13.89
CA SER A 449 5.13 -4.10 12.93
C SER A 449 5.27 -5.28 11.98
N ILE A 450 5.27 -4.99 10.69
CA ILE A 450 5.68 -5.91 9.62
C ILE A 450 7.05 -5.45 9.15
N THR A 451 8.05 -6.31 9.24
CA THR A 451 9.46 -5.96 8.93
C THR A 451 10.12 -7.07 8.12
N ASN A 452 11.34 -6.83 7.64
CA ASN A 452 12.12 -7.82 6.89
C ASN A 452 11.38 -8.36 5.66
N ILE A 453 10.59 -7.50 5.00
CA ILE A 453 9.87 -7.84 3.78
C ILE A 453 10.88 -8.13 2.67
N SER A 454 10.89 -9.36 2.15
CA SER A 454 11.91 -9.87 1.22
C SER A 454 11.82 -9.27 -0.19
N HIS A 455 12.72 -9.72 -1.08
CA HIS A 455 12.60 -9.51 -2.53
C HIS A 455 11.31 -10.12 -3.09
N GLU A 456 10.82 -9.57 -4.21
CA GLU A 456 9.64 -10.08 -4.92
C GLU A 456 9.84 -11.53 -5.38
N GLY A 457 8.76 -12.33 -5.36
CA GLY A 457 8.80 -13.71 -5.83
C GLY A 457 7.53 -14.50 -5.54
N GLU A 458 7.49 -15.76 -6.01
CA GLU A 458 6.38 -16.70 -5.75
C GLU A 458 6.12 -16.90 -4.26
N ILE A 459 7.17 -16.81 -3.43
CA ILE A 459 7.08 -16.82 -1.98
C ILE A 459 7.93 -15.67 -1.47
N MET A 460 7.31 -14.75 -0.75
CA MET A 460 8.01 -13.71 0.01
C MET A 460 8.05 -14.07 1.49
N THR A 461 8.98 -13.50 2.23
CA THR A 461 9.03 -13.65 3.70
C THR A 461 8.83 -12.32 4.40
N ILE A 462 8.09 -12.34 5.50
CA ILE A 462 7.92 -11.20 6.41
C ILE A 462 8.11 -11.61 7.87
N ASP A 463 8.50 -10.67 8.70
CA ASP A 463 8.42 -10.79 10.16
C ASP A 463 7.25 -9.97 10.67
N VAL A 464 6.43 -10.55 11.54
CA VAL A 464 5.27 -9.89 12.16
C VAL A 464 5.50 -9.79 13.66
N TRP A 465 5.35 -8.60 14.21
CA TRP A 465 5.54 -8.27 15.63
C TRP A 465 4.30 -7.62 16.23
N PHE A 466 4.03 -7.95 17.49
CA PHE A 466 2.97 -7.37 18.31
C PHE A 466 3.61 -6.77 19.57
N GLY A 467 3.55 -5.45 19.70
CA GLY A 467 4.23 -4.70 20.75
C GLY A 467 5.68 -4.44 20.39
N ASP A 468 6.58 -4.75 21.32
CA ASP A 468 8.00 -4.44 21.15
C ASP A 468 8.67 -5.32 20.08
N THR A 469 9.24 -4.68 19.06
CA THR A 469 9.87 -5.35 17.94
C THR A 469 11.11 -6.11 18.42
N TYR A 470 11.44 -7.23 17.76
CA TYR A 470 12.68 -7.98 18.00
C TYR A 470 12.80 -8.69 19.36
N GLU A 471 11.75 -8.71 20.18
CA GLU A 471 11.74 -9.46 21.44
C GLU A 471 11.58 -10.99 21.23
N PRO A 472 12.21 -11.84 22.06
CA PRO A 472 12.98 -11.47 23.25
C PRO A 472 14.41 -11.02 22.92
N ASN A 473 14.86 -9.87 23.41
CA ASN A 473 16.20 -9.30 23.23
C ASN A 473 16.80 -8.70 24.52
N ASN A 474 16.20 -9.00 25.69
CA ASN A 474 16.54 -8.44 26.99
C ASN A 474 17.94 -8.74 27.59
N ASN A 475 18.81 -9.46 26.88
CA ASN A 475 20.16 -9.81 27.35
C ASN A 475 21.08 -10.25 26.20
N LEU A 476 22.39 -10.37 26.48
CA LEU A 476 23.42 -10.82 25.52
C LEU A 476 23.07 -12.11 24.78
N SER A 477 22.42 -13.09 25.42
CA SER A 477 22.14 -14.40 24.80
C SER A 477 20.94 -14.38 23.85
N SER A 478 20.02 -13.44 24.06
CA SER A 478 18.85 -13.23 23.22
C SER A 478 18.99 -12.03 22.28
N ALA A 479 20.16 -11.39 22.25
CA ALA A 479 20.38 -10.18 21.48
C ALA A 479 20.01 -10.35 20.00
N TYR A 480 19.17 -9.45 19.49
CA TYR A 480 18.67 -9.52 18.11
C TYR A 480 19.79 -9.19 17.12
N LYS A 481 19.96 -10.01 16.08
CA LYS A 481 21.04 -9.82 15.11
C LYS A 481 20.68 -8.69 14.15
N ILE A 482 21.60 -7.73 14.01
CA ILE A 482 21.46 -6.61 13.08
C ILE A 482 22.63 -6.55 12.08
N GLU A 483 22.39 -5.88 10.97
CA GLU A 483 23.29 -5.71 9.84
C GLU A 483 23.70 -4.24 9.67
N LEU A 484 24.84 -4.02 8.99
CA LEU A 484 25.32 -2.67 8.70
C LEU A 484 24.44 -1.96 7.67
N ASN A 485 24.29 -0.64 7.87
CA ASN A 485 23.57 0.30 7.00
C ASN A 485 22.05 0.04 6.91
N GLN A 486 21.49 -0.76 7.82
CA GLN A 486 20.05 -0.90 8.02
C GLN A 486 19.58 -0.09 9.23
N SER A 487 18.30 0.26 9.23
CA SER A 487 17.63 0.96 10.33
C SER A 487 16.70 -0.04 11.03
N TYR A 488 16.67 0.03 12.37
CA TYR A 488 15.83 -0.82 13.21
C TYR A 488 14.99 0.06 14.12
N GLU A 489 13.68 -0.13 14.08
CA GLU A 489 12.73 0.59 14.93
C GLU A 489 12.18 -0.36 16.00
N SER A 490 12.31 0.05 17.26
CA SER A 490 11.92 -0.74 18.44
C SER A 490 11.42 0.19 19.54
N PHE A 491 10.89 -0.40 20.60
CA PHE A 491 10.28 0.33 21.70
C PHE A 491 11.11 0.10 22.96
N ILE A 492 10.86 0.90 23.98
CA ILE A 492 11.19 0.48 25.34
C ILE A 492 9.84 0.37 26.00
N SER A 493 9.35 -0.84 26.15
CA SER A 493 7.97 -1.18 26.49
C SER A 493 7.71 -1.23 28.01
N ALA A 494 8.77 -1.28 28.82
CA ALA A 494 8.68 -1.22 30.27
C ALA A 494 9.92 -0.55 30.89
N THR A 495 9.87 -0.28 32.20
CA THR A 495 11.03 0.33 32.91
C THR A 495 12.23 -0.60 33.02
N ASP A 496 12.01 -1.91 32.99
CA ASP A 496 13.02 -2.97 33.08
C ASP A 496 13.36 -3.58 31.72
N ASP A 497 12.78 -3.04 30.66
CA ASP A 497 13.05 -3.43 29.28
C ASP A 497 14.39 -2.85 28.79
N VAL A 498 15.20 -3.73 28.22
CA VAL A 498 16.55 -3.43 27.75
C VAL A 498 16.81 -4.14 26.44
N ASP A 499 16.85 -3.41 25.33
CA ASP A 499 17.13 -4.02 24.04
C ASP A 499 18.62 -4.30 23.85
N PHE A 500 18.98 -5.57 23.66
CA PHE A 500 20.29 -5.96 23.17
C PHE A 500 20.23 -6.29 21.68
N TYR A 501 21.12 -5.67 20.91
CA TYR A 501 21.37 -6.01 19.51
C TYR A 501 22.77 -6.56 19.35
N ARG A 502 22.93 -7.58 18.51
CA ARG A 502 24.21 -8.18 18.15
C ARG A 502 24.59 -7.82 16.72
N MET A 503 25.84 -7.41 16.53
CA MET A 503 26.40 -7.19 15.21
C MET A 503 27.74 -7.91 15.08
N ASP A 504 27.91 -8.67 14.00
CA ASP A 504 29.16 -9.35 13.69
C ASP A 504 29.97 -8.51 12.68
N ILE A 505 31.16 -8.05 13.08
CA ILE A 505 32.08 -7.32 12.21
C ILE A 505 33.18 -8.27 11.76
N PHE A 506 33.37 -8.41 10.45
CA PHE A 506 34.35 -9.34 9.87
C PHE A 506 35.67 -8.68 9.46
N GLU A 507 35.65 -7.38 9.17
CA GLU A 507 36.83 -6.63 8.71
C GLU A 507 37.03 -5.35 9.54
N PRO A 508 38.28 -4.85 9.69
CA PRO A 508 38.52 -3.59 10.37
C PRO A 508 37.79 -2.43 9.70
N ASN A 509 37.04 -1.64 10.48
CA ASN A 509 36.27 -0.51 9.97
C ASN A 509 36.03 0.55 11.07
N PHE A 510 35.40 1.67 10.70
CA PHE A 510 34.84 2.62 11.66
C PHE A 510 33.34 2.53 11.59
N ILE A 511 32.71 2.21 12.72
CA ILE A 511 31.25 2.20 12.83
C ILE A 511 30.76 3.46 13.53
N ILE A 512 29.61 3.95 13.07
CA ILE A 512 28.82 4.97 13.75
C ILE A 512 27.50 4.31 14.13
N ILE A 513 27.23 4.23 15.43
CA ILE A 513 25.97 3.76 15.98
C ILE A 513 25.17 4.99 16.39
N GLU A 514 23.97 5.11 15.85
CA GLU A 514 23.08 6.24 16.05
C GLU A 514 21.75 5.75 16.61
N LEU A 515 21.39 6.28 17.78
CA LEU A 515 20.06 6.16 18.36
C LEU A 515 19.35 7.50 18.17
N SER A 516 18.23 7.47 17.46
CA SER A 516 17.44 8.64 17.06
C SER A 516 15.96 8.38 17.31
N ASN A 517 15.11 9.37 17.03
CA ASN A 517 13.66 9.28 17.20
C ASN A 517 13.21 8.86 18.63
N ILE A 518 14.00 9.20 19.64
CA ILE A 518 13.62 8.93 21.04
C ILE A 518 12.35 9.74 21.34
N PRO A 519 11.28 9.13 21.89
CA PRO A 519 10.03 9.84 22.16
C PRO A 519 10.22 11.09 23.04
N GLU A 520 9.37 12.09 22.84
CA GLU A 520 9.49 13.37 23.54
C GLU A 520 9.45 13.19 25.07
N ASN A 521 10.29 13.93 25.78
CA ASN A 521 10.44 13.89 27.25
C ASN A 521 11.02 12.59 27.82
N LEU A 522 11.35 11.60 26.98
CA LEU A 522 12.06 10.39 27.38
C LEU A 522 13.57 10.52 27.13
N GLY A 523 14.32 9.68 27.81
CA GLY A 523 15.76 9.64 27.72
C GLY A 523 16.24 8.20 27.72
N TYR A 524 16.74 7.77 26.58
CA TYR A 524 17.35 6.45 26.42
C TYR A 524 18.88 6.58 26.41
N GLN A 525 19.52 5.57 26.99
CA GLN A 525 20.96 5.38 26.97
C GLN A 525 21.32 4.43 25.85
N LEU A 526 22.36 4.79 25.10
CA LEU A 526 23.00 3.91 24.14
C LEU A 526 24.34 3.46 24.73
N SER A 527 24.64 2.17 24.72
CA SER A 527 25.96 1.65 25.07
C SER A 527 26.43 0.57 24.10
N LEU A 528 27.75 0.41 24.01
CA LEU A 528 28.41 -0.61 23.21
C LEU A 528 29.18 -1.54 24.15
N GLN A 529 28.97 -2.84 24.05
CA GLN A 529 29.57 -3.87 24.88
C GLN A 529 30.33 -4.89 24.03
N ASN A 530 31.28 -5.59 24.66
CA ASN A 530 31.93 -6.76 24.07
C ASN A 530 31.11 -8.04 24.32
N GLN A 531 31.59 -9.18 23.79
CA GLN A 531 30.96 -10.48 23.95
C GLN A 531 30.91 -11.00 25.41
N GLU A 532 31.70 -10.41 26.31
CA GLU A 532 31.68 -10.72 27.75
C GLU A 532 30.70 -9.82 28.54
N GLY A 533 29.97 -8.92 27.88
CA GLY A 533 29.04 -7.96 28.52
C GLY A 533 29.71 -6.79 29.22
N LEU A 534 30.99 -6.54 28.93
CA LEU A 534 31.72 -5.38 29.46
C LEU A 534 31.48 -4.18 28.54
N GLU A 535 31.06 -3.07 29.14
CA GLU A 535 30.89 -1.79 28.44
C GLU A 535 32.22 -1.29 27.86
N ILE A 536 32.23 -1.08 26.55
CA ILE A 536 33.32 -0.49 25.78
C ILE A 536 33.16 1.03 25.75
N LYS A 537 31.93 1.51 25.48
CA LYS A 537 31.65 2.94 25.26
C LYS A 537 30.17 3.26 25.50
N LYS A 538 29.88 4.45 26.03
CA LYS A 538 28.52 5.04 26.09
C LYS A 538 28.31 6.04 24.96
N GLY A 539 27.06 6.20 24.56
CA GLY A 539 26.64 7.16 23.55
C GLY A 539 26.63 8.58 24.06
N ASP A 540 27.28 9.48 23.31
CA ASP A 540 27.28 10.90 23.60
C ASP A 540 26.00 11.56 23.06
N ARG A 541 25.42 12.48 23.83
CA ARG A 541 24.24 13.25 23.40
C ARG A 541 24.64 14.34 22.41
N THR A 542 24.09 14.29 21.20
CA THR A 542 24.25 15.35 20.18
C THR A 542 22.87 15.81 19.71
N GLY A 543 22.37 16.91 20.29
CA GLY A 543 20.97 17.30 20.12
C GLY A 543 20.05 16.28 20.77
N ASP A 544 19.17 15.67 19.97
CA ASP A 544 18.19 14.67 20.42
C ASP A 544 18.61 13.23 20.12
N THR A 545 19.79 13.02 19.52
CA THR A 545 20.34 11.68 19.24
C THR A 545 21.36 11.25 20.28
N ARG A 546 21.64 9.94 20.34
CA ARG A 546 22.83 9.36 20.98
C ARG A 546 23.73 8.76 19.92
N LEU A 547 25.04 9.02 20.03
CA LEU A 547 26.01 8.59 19.03
C LEU A 547 27.19 7.86 19.67
N ILE A 548 27.60 6.76 19.07
CA ILE A 548 28.87 6.08 19.35
C ILE A 548 29.66 5.99 18.06
N GLY A 549 30.84 6.60 18.03
CA GLY A 549 31.88 6.28 17.06
C GLY A 549 32.82 5.22 17.63
N TYR A 550 33.13 4.18 16.88
CA TYR A 550 34.03 3.11 17.34
C TYR A 550 34.87 2.52 16.22
N ARG A 551 36.19 2.44 16.46
CA ARG A 551 37.16 1.81 15.55
C ARG A 551 37.26 0.32 15.86
N VAL A 552 36.75 -0.52 14.96
CA VAL A 552 36.91 -1.97 15.02
C VAL A 552 38.24 -2.34 14.36
N LYS A 553 39.13 -3.01 15.10
CA LYS A 553 40.51 -3.33 14.65
C LYS A 553 40.67 -4.72 14.07
N SER A 554 39.74 -5.62 14.37
CA SER A 554 39.78 -7.03 14.00
C SER A 554 38.36 -7.60 14.06
N ALA A 555 38.13 -8.70 13.35
CA ALA A 555 36.85 -9.40 13.37
C ALA A 555 36.39 -9.69 14.81
N ARG A 556 35.14 -9.35 15.14
CA ARG A 556 34.54 -9.58 16.46
C ARG A 556 33.02 -9.37 16.44
N ALA A 557 32.34 -10.00 17.40
CA ALA A 557 30.98 -9.64 17.75
C ALA A 557 30.97 -8.42 18.69
N LEU A 558 30.00 -7.53 18.48
CA LEU A 558 29.71 -6.37 19.32
C LEU A 558 28.23 -6.39 19.71
N TYR A 559 27.93 -5.86 20.89
CA TYR A 559 26.57 -5.77 21.41
C TYR A 559 26.22 -4.31 21.64
N ILE A 560 25.12 -3.86 21.04
CA ILE A 560 24.57 -2.53 21.23
C ILE A 560 23.41 -2.67 22.20
N VAL A 561 23.38 -1.83 23.22
CA VAL A 561 22.36 -1.88 24.27
C VAL A 561 21.65 -0.55 24.35
N VAL A 562 20.33 -0.60 24.27
CA VAL A 562 19.42 0.54 24.47
C VAL A 562 18.64 0.28 25.75
N GLU A 563 18.71 1.21 26.70
CA GLU A 563 18.02 1.10 27.99
C GLU A 563 17.40 2.44 28.40
N SER A 564 16.32 2.41 29.18
CA SER A 564 15.71 3.61 29.72
C SER A 564 16.62 4.28 30.77
N GLN A 565 16.84 5.59 30.64
CA GLN A 565 17.32 6.44 31.74
C GLN A 565 16.16 7.09 32.50
N ASN A 566 15.09 7.45 31.78
CA ASN A 566 13.86 7.96 32.36
C ASN A 566 12.65 7.69 31.46
N GLY A 567 11.67 6.97 32.02
CA GLY A 567 10.41 6.66 31.37
C GLY A 567 10.55 5.71 30.18
N PHE A 568 9.43 5.29 29.63
CA PHE A 568 9.35 4.33 28.55
C PHE A 568 8.09 4.64 27.75
N ASP A 569 8.02 4.17 26.51
CA ASP A 569 6.85 4.33 25.65
C ASP A 569 6.62 3.01 24.90
N GLN A 570 5.48 2.37 25.18
CA GLN A 570 5.09 1.09 24.59
C GLN A 570 4.76 1.19 23.10
N TYR A 571 4.61 2.42 22.60
CA TYR A 571 4.08 2.71 21.29
C TYR A 571 4.93 3.75 20.53
N GLY A 572 5.78 4.50 21.23
CA GLY A 572 6.74 5.43 20.64
C GLY A 572 8.06 4.74 20.30
N ALA A 573 8.25 4.39 19.02
CA ALA A 573 9.46 3.73 18.57
C ALA A 573 10.67 4.68 18.55
N TYR A 574 11.81 4.22 19.08
CA TYR A 574 13.10 4.79 18.74
C TYR A 574 13.63 4.17 17.44
N ARG A 575 14.64 4.80 16.83
CA ARG A 575 15.34 4.26 15.67
C ARG A 575 16.83 4.08 15.94
N LEU A 576 17.30 2.84 15.82
CA LEU A 576 18.71 2.44 15.86
C LEU A 576 19.26 2.28 14.44
N GLN A 577 20.43 2.83 14.17
CA GLN A 577 21.12 2.66 12.90
C GLN A 577 22.61 2.47 13.11
N VAL A 578 23.22 1.51 12.41
CA VAL A 578 24.67 1.30 12.45
C VAL A 578 25.26 1.48 11.07
N LYS A 579 26.12 2.47 10.90
CA LYS A 579 26.67 2.86 9.60
C LYS A 579 28.15 2.51 9.51
N ASN A 580 28.57 2.02 8.35
CA ASN A 580 29.99 1.96 8.03
C ASN A 580 30.47 3.34 7.57
N ALA A 581 31.28 4.02 8.39
CA ALA A 581 31.73 5.38 8.09
C ALA A 581 32.88 5.43 7.07
N GLU A 582 33.49 4.28 6.74
CA GLU A 582 34.62 4.21 5.81
C GLU A 582 34.24 4.42 4.34
N SER A 583 32.94 4.37 4.03
CA SER A 583 32.39 4.60 2.69
C SER A 583 32.34 6.08 2.29
N THR A 584 32.75 7.01 3.17
CA THR A 584 32.66 8.44 2.92
C THR A 584 33.96 9.06 2.38
N SER A 585 33.80 9.89 1.35
CA SER A 585 34.89 10.64 0.68
C SER A 585 35.00 12.10 1.11
N SER A 586 34.18 12.54 2.07
CA SER A 586 34.11 13.93 2.52
C SER A 586 35.31 14.28 3.41
N LEU A 587 35.97 15.42 3.18
CA LEU A 587 37.12 15.88 3.98
C LEU A 587 36.78 15.99 5.47
N LEU A 588 37.70 15.64 6.36
CA LEU A 588 37.53 15.80 7.81
C LEU A 588 37.18 17.25 8.18
N VAL A 589 36.19 17.43 9.04
CA VAL A 589 35.75 18.74 9.56
C VAL A 589 35.87 18.79 11.08
N LEU A 590 36.49 19.87 11.57
CA LEU A 590 36.54 20.27 12.98
C LEU A 590 35.97 21.68 13.11
N ASP A 591 34.85 21.82 13.82
CA ASP A 591 34.05 23.05 13.80
C ASP A 591 33.51 23.45 15.20
N HIS A 592 32.85 24.61 15.26
CA HIS A 592 32.13 25.13 16.43
C HIS A 592 32.97 25.20 17.71
N ILE A 593 34.26 25.54 17.56
CA ILE A 593 35.18 25.62 18.69
C ILE A 593 34.80 26.81 19.58
N LYS A 594 34.47 26.51 20.84
CA LYS A 594 34.12 27.52 21.84
C LYS A 594 34.88 27.23 23.14
N VAL A 595 35.61 28.24 23.62
CA VAL A 595 36.39 28.16 24.86
C VAL A 595 35.79 29.07 25.91
N TYR A 596 35.42 28.52 27.07
CA TYR A 596 34.76 29.26 28.15
C TYR A 596 35.09 28.66 29.54
N PRO A 597 35.26 29.48 30.60
CA PRO A 597 35.30 30.95 30.56
C PRO A 597 36.57 31.46 29.88
N ASN A 598 36.45 32.58 29.17
CA ASN A 598 37.58 33.26 28.52
C ASN A 598 37.33 34.77 28.47
N PRO A 599 37.98 35.59 29.32
CA PRO A 599 39.01 35.22 30.30
C PRO A 599 38.47 34.31 31.42
N CYS A 600 39.33 33.40 31.89
CA CYS A 600 39.09 32.57 33.07
C CYS A 600 39.52 33.32 34.32
N TYR A 601 38.60 33.49 35.27
CA TYR A 601 38.83 34.12 36.56
C TYR A 601 38.78 33.07 37.68
N GLY A 602 39.78 33.06 38.56
CA GLY A 602 39.80 32.14 39.69
C GLY A 602 40.21 30.70 39.32
N PHE A 603 39.56 29.70 39.95
CA PHE A 603 39.94 28.28 39.90
C PHE A 603 38.99 27.41 39.06
N ASP A 604 38.10 28.03 38.28
CA ASP A 604 37.16 27.30 37.43
C ASP A 604 37.88 26.59 36.27
N PRO A 605 37.46 25.38 35.88
CA PRO A 605 38.02 24.71 34.71
C PRO A 605 37.64 25.46 33.43
N VAL A 606 38.57 25.51 32.47
CA VAL A 606 38.31 26.02 31.13
C VAL A 606 37.83 24.89 30.24
N ILE A 607 36.63 25.07 29.66
CA ILE A 607 35.99 24.12 28.76
C ILE A 607 36.30 24.49 27.31
N PHE A 608 36.81 23.53 26.56
CA PHE A 608 37.06 23.63 25.12
C PHE A 608 36.05 22.74 24.39
N ASN A 609 34.92 23.32 23.99
CA ASN A 609 33.93 22.62 23.17
C ASN A 609 34.36 22.61 21.70
N TYR A 610 34.06 21.53 21.00
CA TYR A 610 34.27 21.39 19.56
C TYR A 610 33.30 20.36 18.98
N VAL A 611 33.12 20.36 17.67
CA VAL A 611 32.21 19.45 16.96
C VAL A 611 32.94 18.75 15.82
N ILE A 612 32.83 17.43 15.77
CA ILE A 612 33.07 16.61 14.58
C ILE A 612 31.68 16.27 14.00
N PRO A 613 31.22 16.94 12.94
CA PRO A 613 29.81 16.85 12.53
C PRO A 613 29.39 15.42 12.16
N SER A 614 28.44 14.81 12.87
CA SER A 614 27.97 13.46 12.54
C SER A 614 27.27 13.37 11.17
N ARG A 615 26.77 14.49 10.65
CA ARG A 615 26.22 14.61 9.29
C ARG A 615 27.30 14.22 8.26
N ASN A 616 26.91 13.46 7.23
CA ASN A 616 27.82 12.89 6.22
C ASN A 616 28.88 11.92 6.79
N LEU A 617 28.58 11.26 7.92
CA LEU A 617 29.40 10.21 8.54
C LEU A 617 30.82 10.64 8.91
N GLN A 618 31.03 11.91 9.30
CA GLN A 618 32.35 12.34 9.74
C GLN A 618 32.68 11.77 11.12
N PHE A 619 33.97 11.44 11.28
CA PHE A 619 34.53 10.98 12.54
C PHE A 619 36.01 11.37 12.60
N ALA A 620 36.56 11.45 13.80
CA ALA A 620 37.99 11.56 14.02
C ALA A 620 38.47 10.34 14.83
N GLU A 621 39.50 9.65 14.36
CA GLU A 621 40.13 8.57 15.13
C GLU A 621 40.78 9.11 16.39
N ARG A 622 41.23 10.36 16.33
CA ARG A 622 41.90 11.06 17.43
C ARG A 622 41.64 12.56 17.36
N VAL A 623 41.38 13.17 18.50
CA VAL A 623 41.39 14.63 18.68
C VAL A 623 42.33 14.96 19.83
N ASP A 624 43.33 15.79 19.57
CA ASP A 624 44.30 16.25 20.56
C ASP A 624 44.05 17.72 20.91
N LEU A 625 44.10 18.05 22.19
CA LEU A 625 44.21 19.42 22.70
C LEU A 625 45.65 19.62 23.19
N GLU A 626 46.28 20.70 22.74
CA GLU A 626 47.59 21.15 23.23
C GLU A 626 47.51 22.63 23.61
N ILE A 627 48.07 22.99 24.76
CA ILE A 627 48.11 24.38 25.24
C ILE A 627 49.56 24.80 25.42
N TYR A 628 49.86 25.99 24.94
CA TYR A 628 51.18 26.58 24.88
C TYR A 628 51.21 27.96 25.57
N THR A 629 52.36 28.33 26.13
CA THR A 629 52.66 29.73 26.44
C THR A 629 52.87 30.55 25.17
N ILE A 630 52.85 31.89 25.26
CA ILE A 630 53.20 32.77 24.11
C ILE A 630 54.60 32.44 23.55
N ASP A 631 55.52 32.01 24.41
CA ASP A 631 56.88 31.60 24.03
C ASP A 631 56.95 30.18 23.45
N LYS A 632 55.81 29.57 23.11
CA LYS A 632 55.66 28.26 22.45
C LYS A 632 56.08 27.06 23.31
N ASN A 633 56.13 27.21 24.64
CA ASN A 633 56.35 26.07 25.54
C ASN A 633 55.03 25.35 25.76
N LEU A 634 54.99 24.03 25.50
CA LEU A 634 53.83 23.17 25.77
C LEU A 634 53.63 23.03 27.28
N VAL A 635 52.43 23.33 27.76
CA VAL A 635 52.07 23.30 29.19
C VAL A 635 50.94 22.35 29.53
N TYR A 636 50.15 21.91 28.55
CA TYR A 636 49.09 20.93 28.75
C TYR A 636 48.82 20.16 27.46
N THR A 637 48.51 18.87 27.58
CA THR A 637 48.03 18.05 26.47
C THR A 637 46.94 17.09 26.96
N ASP A 638 45.96 16.82 26.11
CA ASP A 638 44.90 15.84 26.33
C ASP A 638 44.47 15.27 24.98
N ALA A 639 43.92 14.06 24.96
CA ALA A 639 43.54 13.37 23.73
C ALA A 639 42.28 12.53 23.91
N GLN A 640 41.39 12.61 22.94
CA GLN A 640 40.20 11.77 22.81
C GLN A 640 40.31 10.89 21.56
N ARG A 641 39.72 9.69 21.59
CA ARG A 641 39.75 8.72 20.49
C ARG A 641 38.34 8.38 20.02
N ASP A 642 38.22 7.98 18.76
CA ASP A 642 36.97 7.57 18.11
C ASP A 642 35.86 8.61 18.31
N VAL A 643 36.19 9.87 18.02
CA VAL A 643 35.40 11.05 18.35
C VAL A 643 34.40 11.35 17.23
N ILE A 644 33.15 11.59 17.63
CA ILE A 644 32.05 12.02 16.76
C ILE A 644 31.12 12.96 17.51
N GLY A 645 30.43 13.86 16.79
CA GLY A 645 29.44 14.75 17.36
C GLY A 645 30.05 15.87 18.20
N SER A 646 29.29 16.35 19.17
CA SER A 646 29.69 17.45 20.06
C SER A 646 30.51 16.92 21.24
N ASN A 647 31.72 17.46 21.43
CA ASN A 647 32.67 17.00 22.44
C ASN A 647 33.31 18.16 23.18
N ARG A 648 34.00 17.85 24.29
CA ARG A 648 34.69 18.84 25.11
C ARG A 648 35.94 18.31 25.79
N PHE A 649 36.93 19.18 25.95
CA PHE A 649 37.97 19.03 26.96
C PHE A 649 37.67 19.92 28.16
N SER A 650 37.97 19.45 29.37
CA SER A 650 37.83 20.22 30.61
C SER A 650 39.19 20.34 31.27
N VAL A 651 39.80 21.52 31.17
CA VAL A 651 41.17 21.76 31.63
C VAL A 651 41.15 22.49 32.95
N ASN A 652 41.73 21.88 33.98
CA ASN A 652 41.98 22.56 35.24
C ASN A 652 43.19 23.49 35.09
N VAL A 653 42.97 24.81 35.19
CA VAL A 653 44.01 25.82 34.97
C VAL A 653 44.71 26.28 36.27
N ASN A 654 44.49 25.59 37.39
CA ASN A 654 45.08 25.95 38.69
C ASN A 654 46.61 25.90 38.70
N GLN A 655 47.22 25.21 37.74
CA GLN A 655 48.67 25.13 37.57
C GLN A 655 49.23 26.19 36.61
N LEU A 656 48.38 26.95 35.91
CA LEU A 656 48.76 27.97 34.93
C LEU A 656 48.83 29.37 35.58
N THR A 657 49.95 30.07 35.45
CA THR A 657 50.12 31.46 35.93
C THR A 657 49.22 32.43 35.16
N SER A 658 48.97 33.62 35.72
CA SER A 658 48.25 34.67 34.99
C SER A 658 48.96 35.00 33.68
N GLY A 659 48.23 35.00 32.56
CA GLY A 659 48.82 35.19 31.24
C GLY A 659 47.89 34.80 30.10
N ILE A 660 48.38 35.01 28.88
CA ILE A 660 47.71 34.58 27.65
C ILE A 660 48.32 33.26 27.22
N TYR A 661 47.46 32.29 26.92
CA TYR A 661 47.82 30.98 26.43
C TYR A 661 47.26 30.77 25.02
N VAL A 662 48.01 30.03 24.20
CA VAL A 662 47.58 29.62 22.85
C VAL A 662 47.19 28.15 22.93
N TYR A 663 46.05 27.77 22.37
CA TYR A 663 45.65 26.37 22.27
C TYR A 663 45.59 25.93 20.82
N MET A 664 45.85 24.65 20.58
CA MET A 664 45.61 23.96 19.33
C MET A 664 44.69 22.77 19.60
N ILE A 665 43.61 22.66 18.82
CA ILE A 665 42.82 21.43 18.73
C ILE A 665 43.11 20.82 17.35
N GLN A 666 43.54 19.56 17.35
CA GLN A 666 43.89 18.82 16.15
C GLN A 666 43.03 17.57 16.05
N ALA A 667 42.28 17.43 14.96
CA ALA A 667 41.53 16.21 14.65
C ALA A 667 42.24 15.43 13.54
N GLN A 668 42.31 14.11 13.68
CA GLN A 668 42.93 13.20 12.72
C GLN A 668 41.95 12.10 12.29
N ARG A 669 41.95 11.79 10.98
CA ARG A 669 41.26 10.65 10.39
C ARG A 669 42.13 10.06 9.28
N ARG A 670 42.66 8.85 9.47
CA ARG A 670 43.67 8.26 8.57
C ARG A 670 44.87 9.23 8.43
N GLU A 671 45.20 9.61 7.19
CA GLU A 671 46.25 10.59 6.88
C GLU A 671 45.76 12.05 6.92
N GLU A 672 44.44 12.28 6.99
CA GLU A 672 43.88 13.62 7.05
C GLU A 672 44.01 14.24 8.43
N LEU A 673 44.34 15.54 8.44
CA LEU A 673 44.59 16.29 9.66
C LEU A 673 44.00 17.69 9.57
N VAL A 674 43.18 18.05 10.55
CA VAL A 674 42.61 19.39 10.67
C VAL A 674 43.06 20.02 11.97
N ARG A 675 43.61 21.23 11.90
CA ARG A 675 44.09 21.99 13.07
C ARG A 675 43.33 23.29 13.19
N LYS A 676 42.97 23.64 14.42
CA LYS A 676 42.38 24.91 14.78
C LYS A 676 43.12 25.50 15.96
N PHE A 677 43.42 26.79 15.89
CA PHE A 677 44.17 27.51 16.90
C PHE A 677 43.30 28.60 17.51
N GLY A 678 43.55 28.92 18.77
CA GLY A 678 42.96 30.08 19.41
C GLY A 678 43.76 30.49 20.63
N LYS A 679 43.24 31.45 21.38
CA LYS A 679 43.86 31.93 22.62
C LYS A 679 42.84 32.07 23.73
N PHE A 680 43.29 31.87 24.96
CA PHE A 680 42.52 32.18 26.15
C PHE A 680 43.40 32.85 27.20
N VAL A 681 42.76 33.54 28.13
CA VAL A 681 43.44 34.30 29.18
C VAL A 681 43.13 33.67 30.53
N VAL A 682 44.17 33.46 31.34
CA VAL A 682 44.05 33.14 32.76
C VAL A 682 44.34 34.41 33.54
N ALA A 683 43.37 34.89 34.30
CA ALA A 683 43.50 36.07 35.15
C ALA A 683 43.23 35.66 36.61
N ARG A 684 44.32 35.49 37.37
CA ARG A 684 44.24 35.24 38.81
C ARG A 684 44.09 36.53 39.60
#